data_AF-A0A0D0IU55-F1
#
_entry.id   AF-A0A0D0IU55-F1
#
_cell.length_a   1.000
_cell.length_b   1.000
_cell.length_c   1.000
_cell.angle_alpha   90.00
_cell.angle_beta   90.00
_cell.angle_gamma   90.00
#
_symmetry.space_group_name_H-M   'P 1'
#
loop_
_entity.id
_entity.type
_entity.pdbx_description
1 polymer ?
#
loop_
_entity_poly.entity_id
_entity_poly.type
_entity_poly.pdbx_seq_one_letter_code
_entity_poly.pdbx_strand_id
1 'polypeptide(L)'
;MIPAWITTTPTPAHAATILVTASGDQGAGTLGAAIAEANGSQGPDTITIAAGLLAEVTESFEVTETVTIVGEPGSQIVNKPNYRGAVLAATGGATINLEGVTFAGSNAYGGLVSIASTTEATSFTDVTVAGVELGREAADFFSFEDARGPITLTNCSFTGRSSSPTEALSVLRAERLAAPLTVIDSNFEEIATSAISVGAAELPADASITVSDSRFQYVAAAQPYTRPGTVLHVDGGSAQAAERSAPAVNISNTYIDASRNSVAGSLYFQDLVGDVIITNSSIIEGGSAGENAAIAAVGHLGQLAIEGVTFAQITGTNGTARSIGFGAAASAGDGESGVTVVNSTFDAPNNFDRKPHIALHGNAGASINHATFIGGGVQATDPTATAPIELVNSIVGVGAQAGGAENEPVEAVFGERVGPVTGTHNTVNALGTLAASGNDVVADGAAMKLLPLADNGGSTLTILPETGSPVIDSAVASAPATEQRGFARTFGSAPDRGAVEVRGGTVALGDDVTVNAGVKAGIPVTYTPGEDDTGATVRIDILSELAGEPGTATAGQDFHPLPLYTSLTFAAGGPSTKIFEVPTYIYSKGFDPLTFFASITETSSGIEIADPADLTVYIVTALPAPPTVTDPQDVTVDEGTAAEFTVTTTGEPAPKVTWEVSRDGGKTWVAVDASWKVSADGNTSTLTVPGALANDGFEFRATAVDAGGQAATSAGAKLTVEAATSVGPGPGPGPGPGPDPKPEPGDPDPGKPTTGGLAESGSGLPSLGIAALLMGALGVWILRAAAIRDRGRARFARGL
;
A
#
# COMPACT_ATOMS: atom_id res chain seq x y z
N MET A 1 -43.51 11.41 -83.49
CA MET A 1 -42.44 10.78 -82.70
C MET A 1 -42.28 11.57 -81.41
N ILE A 2 -42.22 10.89 -80.27
CA ILE A 2 -41.79 11.44 -78.98
C ILE A 2 -40.81 10.37 -78.45
N PRO A 3 -39.59 10.72 -78.02
CA PRO A 3 -38.57 9.72 -77.72
C PRO A 3 -38.86 9.03 -76.38
N ALA A 4 -38.75 7.70 -76.37
CA ALA A 4 -38.80 6.94 -75.13
C ALA A 4 -37.45 7.06 -74.41
N TRP A 5 -37.40 7.88 -73.36
CA TRP A 5 -36.31 7.86 -72.39
C TRP A 5 -36.82 7.24 -71.09
N ILE A 6 -36.00 6.35 -70.55
CA ILE A 6 -36.34 5.41 -69.49
C ILE A 6 -36.61 6.18 -68.18
N THR A 7 -37.80 6.03 -67.61
CA THR A 7 -38.08 6.43 -66.23
C THR A 7 -37.73 5.28 -65.28
N THR A 8 -36.43 5.03 -65.09
CA THR A 8 -35.98 4.42 -63.85
C THR A 8 -36.21 5.45 -62.75
N THR A 9 -37.26 5.24 -61.95
CA THR A 9 -37.31 5.82 -60.61
C THR A 9 -36.03 5.39 -59.90
N PRO A 10 -35.24 6.31 -59.29
CA PRO A 10 -34.17 5.88 -58.42
C PRO A 10 -34.78 5.03 -57.31
N THR A 11 -34.23 3.84 -57.08
CA THR A 11 -34.50 3.09 -55.85
C THR A 11 -34.21 4.03 -54.68
N PRO A 12 -35.11 4.21 -53.71
CA PRO A 12 -34.81 5.04 -52.55
C PRO A 12 -33.57 4.47 -51.85
N ALA A 13 -32.53 5.29 -51.67
CA ALA A 13 -31.43 4.95 -50.79
C ALA A 13 -32.01 4.80 -49.37
N HIS A 14 -32.05 3.57 -48.89
CA HIS A 14 -32.84 3.17 -47.73
C HIS A 14 -32.14 1.99 -47.10
N ALA A 15 -31.43 2.22 -45.99
CA ALA A 15 -30.71 1.18 -45.28
C ALA A 15 -31.65 0.00 -44.99
N ALA A 16 -31.35 -1.15 -45.58
CA ALA A 16 -32.06 -2.39 -45.37
C ALA A 16 -31.57 -3.02 -44.06
N THR A 17 -32.51 -3.33 -43.16
CA THR A 17 -32.25 -4.18 -42.00
C THR A 17 -32.63 -5.61 -42.40
N ILE A 18 -31.64 -6.38 -42.86
CA ILE A 18 -31.82 -7.69 -43.47
C ILE A 18 -31.59 -8.77 -42.42
N LEU A 19 -32.59 -9.62 -42.15
CA LEU A 19 -32.56 -10.57 -41.04
C LEU A 19 -32.16 -11.98 -41.50
N VAL A 20 -31.01 -12.46 -41.03
CA VAL A 20 -30.57 -13.85 -41.20
C VAL A 20 -31.28 -14.72 -40.17
N THR A 21 -32.12 -15.64 -40.64
CA THR A 21 -32.99 -16.53 -39.85
C THR A 21 -32.77 -18.01 -40.13
N ALA A 22 -31.95 -18.34 -41.14
CA ALA A 22 -31.66 -19.69 -41.60
C ALA A 22 -30.15 -19.95 -41.68
N SER A 23 -29.78 -21.23 -41.64
CA SER A 23 -28.40 -21.72 -41.69
C SER A 23 -28.08 -22.33 -43.06
N GLY A 24 -26.81 -22.37 -43.43
CA GLY A 24 -26.35 -22.68 -44.78
C GLY A 24 -26.13 -21.42 -45.62
N ASP A 25 -25.52 -21.58 -46.79
CA ASP A 25 -25.09 -20.47 -47.64
C ASP A 25 -26.25 -19.84 -48.43
N GLN A 26 -27.09 -20.67 -49.04
CA GLN A 26 -28.04 -20.30 -50.10
C GLN A 26 -29.50 -20.52 -49.70
N GLY A 27 -30.35 -19.49 -49.87
CA GLY A 27 -31.81 -19.57 -49.67
C GLY A 27 -32.36 -18.38 -48.89
N ALA A 28 -33.67 -18.15 -48.94
CA ALA A 28 -34.28 -17.00 -48.26
C ALA A 28 -33.99 -17.03 -46.74
N GLY A 29 -33.37 -15.97 -46.23
CA GLY A 29 -32.98 -15.84 -44.82
C GLY A 29 -31.62 -16.44 -44.44
N THR A 30 -30.79 -16.91 -45.39
CA THR A 30 -29.37 -17.25 -45.13
C THR A 30 -28.46 -16.02 -45.15
N LEU A 31 -27.24 -16.15 -44.63
CA LEU A 31 -26.24 -15.07 -44.67
C LEU A 31 -25.86 -14.71 -46.11
N GLY A 32 -25.63 -15.70 -46.98
CA GLY A 32 -25.32 -15.45 -48.39
C GLY A 32 -26.45 -14.77 -49.16
N ALA A 33 -27.71 -15.10 -48.85
CA ALA A 33 -28.86 -14.39 -49.41
C ALA A 33 -28.98 -12.96 -48.87
N ALA A 34 -28.68 -12.72 -47.59
CA ALA A 34 -28.70 -11.37 -47.01
C ALA A 34 -27.59 -10.48 -47.60
N ILE A 35 -26.41 -11.02 -47.86
CA ILE A 35 -25.32 -10.29 -48.54
C ILE A 35 -25.66 -10.03 -50.01
N ALA A 36 -26.29 -10.99 -50.70
CA ALA A 36 -26.78 -10.80 -52.07
C ALA A 36 -27.96 -9.80 -52.17
N GLU A 37 -28.75 -9.64 -51.11
CA GLU A 37 -29.77 -8.59 -50.99
C GLU A 37 -29.10 -7.23 -50.73
N ALA A 38 -28.13 -7.15 -49.81
CA ALA A 38 -27.39 -5.93 -49.50
C ALA A 38 -26.62 -5.38 -50.71
N ASN A 39 -25.87 -6.22 -51.43
CA ASN A 39 -25.17 -5.84 -52.68
C ASN A 39 -26.14 -5.46 -53.84
N GLY A 40 -27.45 -5.60 -53.65
CA GLY A 40 -28.50 -5.16 -54.58
C GLY A 40 -29.17 -3.83 -54.19
N SER A 41 -28.80 -3.27 -53.04
CA SER A 41 -29.29 -1.99 -52.51
C SER A 41 -28.60 -0.79 -53.18
N GLN A 42 -28.72 0.39 -52.55
CA GLN A 42 -27.77 1.50 -52.72
C GLN A 42 -27.60 2.21 -51.38
N GLY A 43 -26.43 2.03 -50.77
CA GLY A 43 -26.02 2.70 -49.53
C GLY A 43 -25.90 1.74 -48.33
N PRO A 44 -25.34 2.22 -47.21
CA PRO A 44 -24.93 1.32 -46.13
C PRO A 44 -26.09 0.53 -45.50
N ASP A 45 -25.94 -0.79 -45.49
CA ASP A 45 -26.95 -1.76 -45.03
C ASP A 45 -26.56 -2.44 -43.72
N THR A 46 -27.55 -3.02 -43.04
CA THR A 46 -27.38 -3.73 -41.76
C THR A 46 -27.92 -5.16 -41.87
N ILE A 47 -27.05 -6.15 -41.71
CA ILE A 47 -27.42 -7.57 -41.69
C ILE A 47 -27.44 -8.03 -40.24
N THR A 48 -28.60 -8.41 -39.71
CA THR A 48 -28.74 -8.90 -38.34
C THR A 48 -28.84 -10.43 -38.34
N ILE A 49 -27.96 -11.12 -37.59
CA ILE A 49 -28.02 -12.56 -37.39
C ILE A 49 -28.88 -12.84 -36.16
N ALA A 50 -29.98 -13.58 -36.32
CA ALA A 50 -30.97 -13.79 -35.26
C ALA A 50 -30.40 -14.51 -34.02
N ALA A 51 -30.92 -14.18 -32.83
CA ALA A 51 -30.43 -14.69 -31.54
C ALA A 51 -30.37 -16.22 -31.49
N GLY A 52 -29.23 -16.77 -31.07
CA GLY A 52 -28.99 -18.22 -31.01
C GLY A 52 -28.84 -18.94 -32.36
N LEU A 53 -28.85 -18.23 -33.50
CA LEU A 53 -28.67 -18.86 -34.81
C LEU A 53 -27.20 -19.20 -35.06
N LEU A 54 -26.93 -20.48 -35.37
CA LEU A 54 -25.67 -20.92 -35.94
C LEU A 54 -25.77 -20.82 -37.47
N ALA A 55 -25.24 -19.74 -38.04
CA ALA A 55 -25.14 -19.54 -39.48
C ALA A 55 -23.94 -20.35 -40.01
N GLU A 56 -24.18 -21.60 -40.41
CA GLU A 56 -23.16 -22.47 -40.99
C GLU A 56 -22.84 -22.03 -42.42
N VAL A 57 -21.56 -21.85 -42.74
CA VAL A 57 -21.08 -21.36 -44.04
C VAL A 57 -20.03 -22.30 -44.64
N THR A 58 -20.03 -22.43 -45.96
CA THR A 58 -19.16 -23.32 -46.76
C THR A 58 -18.50 -22.63 -47.96
N GLU A 59 -18.91 -21.40 -48.30
CA GLU A 59 -18.31 -20.57 -49.35
C GLU A 59 -17.96 -19.15 -48.85
N SER A 60 -17.32 -18.34 -49.71
CA SER A 60 -17.07 -16.91 -49.44
C SER A 60 -18.23 -16.08 -49.96
N PHE A 61 -18.53 -14.99 -49.25
CA PHE A 61 -19.47 -13.98 -49.70
C PHE A 61 -18.72 -12.69 -50.05
N GLU A 62 -18.74 -12.32 -51.33
CA GLU A 62 -18.23 -11.03 -51.80
C GLU A 62 -19.20 -9.93 -51.37
N VAL A 63 -18.65 -8.84 -50.81
CA VAL A 63 -19.38 -7.66 -50.34
C VAL A 63 -18.94 -6.48 -51.20
N THR A 64 -19.89 -5.80 -51.87
CA THR A 64 -19.60 -4.78 -52.88
C THR A 64 -19.97 -3.35 -52.46
N GLU A 65 -20.50 -3.16 -51.25
CA GLU A 65 -20.67 -1.85 -50.62
C GLU A 65 -20.48 -1.91 -49.09
N THR A 66 -20.82 -0.85 -48.35
CA THR A 66 -20.62 -0.82 -46.89
C THR A 66 -21.72 -1.61 -46.17
N VAL A 67 -21.36 -2.68 -45.48
CA VAL A 67 -22.29 -3.55 -44.74
C VAL A 67 -21.88 -3.63 -43.28
N THR A 68 -22.85 -3.48 -42.37
CA THR A 68 -22.67 -3.73 -40.93
C THR A 68 -23.36 -5.03 -40.55
N ILE A 69 -22.62 -6.01 -40.02
CA ILE A 69 -23.18 -7.29 -39.57
C ILE A 69 -23.30 -7.29 -38.04
N VAL A 70 -24.52 -7.47 -37.55
CA VAL A 70 -24.85 -7.46 -36.13
C VAL A 70 -25.19 -8.87 -35.66
N GLY A 71 -24.47 -9.39 -34.68
CA GLY A 71 -24.75 -10.66 -34.03
C GLY A 71 -25.65 -10.50 -32.81
N GLU A 72 -26.92 -10.94 -32.89
CA GLU A 72 -27.78 -11.00 -31.70
C GLU A 72 -27.26 -12.06 -30.70
N PRO A 73 -27.60 -11.96 -29.39
CA PRO A 73 -27.02 -12.80 -28.35
C PRO A 73 -27.04 -14.30 -28.65
N GLY A 74 -25.85 -14.91 -28.62
CA GLY A 74 -25.64 -16.34 -28.86
C GLY A 74 -25.70 -16.77 -30.33
N SER A 75 -25.85 -15.85 -31.28
CA SER A 75 -25.64 -16.14 -32.70
C SER A 75 -24.16 -16.40 -33.01
N GLN A 76 -23.88 -17.18 -34.07
CA GLN A 76 -22.52 -17.48 -34.51
C GLN A 76 -22.45 -17.62 -36.04
N ILE A 77 -21.38 -17.11 -36.65
CA ILE A 77 -20.96 -17.50 -38.00
C ILE A 77 -20.04 -18.73 -37.85
N VAL A 78 -20.47 -19.88 -38.37
CA VAL A 78 -19.81 -21.18 -38.17
C VAL A 78 -19.17 -21.65 -39.47
N ASN A 79 -17.86 -21.42 -39.60
CA ASN A 79 -17.10 -21.79 -40.79
C ASN A 79 -16.85 -23.31 -40.86
N LYS A 80 -17.19 -23.93 -42.00
CA LYS A 80 -16.95 -25.35 -42.26
C LYS A 80 -15.67 -25.57 -43.07
N PRO A 81 -14.92 -26.65 -42.78
CA PRO A 81 -13.59 -26.84 -43.33
C PRO A 81 -13.58 -27.04 -44.86
N ASN A 82 -12.42 -26.75 -45.45
CA ASN A 82 -11.99 -26.94 -46.85
C ASN A 82 -12.25 -25.77 -47.83
N TYR A 83 -12.87 -24.67 -47.41
CA TYR A 83 -12.90 -23.44 -48.23
C TYR A 83 -11.57 -22.64 -48.09
N ARG A 84 -11.15 -21.92 -49.15
CA ARG A 84 -9.78 -21.36 -49.32
C ARG A 84 -9.66 -19.83 -49.38
N GLY A 85 -10.77 -19.10 -49.44
CA GLY A 85 -10.80 -17.63 -49.29
C GLY A 85 -11.35 -17.23 -47.92
N ALA A 86 -11.46 -15.92 -47.68
CA ALA A 86 -12.09 -15.40 -46.46
C ALA A 86 -13.60 -15.72 -46.46
N VAL A 87 -14.21 -15.82 -45.28
CA VAL A 87 -15.68 -16.01 -45.17
C VAL A 87 -16.41 -14.81 -45.75
N LEU A 88 -15.91 -13.60 -45.48
CA LEU A 88 -16.41 -12.34 -46.04
C LEU A 88 -15.28 -11.62 -46.77
N ALA A 89 -15.52 -11.16 -48.00
CA ALA A 89 -14.50 -10.51 -48.84
C ALA A 89 -15.03 -9.19 -49.43
N ALA A 90 -14.48 -8.05 -49.00
CA ALA A 90 -14.84 -6.74 -49.53
C ALA A 90 -13.92 -6.32 -50.69
N THR A 91 -14.52 -5.91 -51.81
CA THR A 91 -13.80 -5.48 -53.02
C THR A 91 -14.23 -4.07 -53.46
N GLY A 92 -13.43 -3.42 -54.32
CA GLY A 92 -13.83 -2.16 -54.97
C GLY A 92 -14.00 -0.92 -54.09
N GLY A 93 -13.58 -0.95 -52.83
CA GLY A 93 -13.80 0.12 -51.84
C GLY A 93 -14.92 -0.17 -50.83
N ALA A 94 -15.57 -1.34 -50.93
CA ALA A 94 -16.53 -1.83 -49.94
C ALA A 94 -15.90 -1.99 -48.54
N THR A 95 -16.73 -2.06 -47.49
CA THR A 95 -16.27 -2.15 -46.09
C THR A 95 -17.23 -2.99 -45.27
N ILE A 96 -16.68 -3.81 -44.36
CA ILE A 96 -17.44 -4.71 -43.51
C ILE A 96 -17.24 -4.29 -42.05
N ASN A 97 -18.30 -3.81 -41.41
CA ASN A 97 -18.33 -3.54 -39.97
C ASN A 97 -18.98 -4.72 -39.23
N LEU A 98 -18.55 -4.98 -38.00
CA LEU A 98 -19.04 -6.10 -37.18
C LEU A 98 -19.40 -5.63 -35.77
N GLU A 99 -20.56 -6.04 -35.25
CA GLU A 99 -21.05 -5.71 -33.90
C GLU A 99 -21.58 -6.99 -33.23
N GLY A 100 -21.02 -7.41 -32.10
CA GLY A 100 -21.47 -8.61 -31.36
C GLY A 100 -21.25 -9.96 -32.06
N VAL A 101 -20.55 -9.97 -33.20
CA VAL A 101 -20.40 -11.17 -34.04
C VAL A 101 -19.43 -12.18 -33.41
N THR A 102 -19.91 -13.41 -33.21
CA THR A 102 -19.07 -14.55 -32.83
C THR A 102 -18.72 -15.40 -34.05
N PHE A 103 -17.43 -15.61 -34.32
CA PHE A 103 -16.94 -16.60 -35.28
C PHE A 103 -16.52 -17.89 -34.56
N ALA A 104 -16.95 -19.02 -35.13
CA ALA A 104 -16.63 -20.37 -34.67
C ALA A 104 -16.42 -21.32 -35.86
N GLY A 105 -16.03 -22.57 -35.59
CA GLY A 105 -15.77 -23.58 -36.62
C GLY A 105 -14.28 -23.83 -36.82
N SER A 106 -13.90 -24.55 -37.89
CA SER A 106 -12.52 -25.00 -38.08
C SER A 106 -11.99 -24.80 -39.50
N ASN A 107 -10.69 -24.49 -39.59
CA ASN A 107 -9.93 -24.32 -40.82
C ASN A 107 -10.43 -23.19 -41.74
N ALA A 108 -10.31 -21.95 -41.26
CA ALA A 108 -10.45 -20.76 -42.09
C ALA A 108 -9.19 -20.56 -42.97
N TYR A 109 -8.99 -21.42 -44.00
CA TYR A 109 -7.74 -21.42 -44.78
C TYR A 109 -7.46 -20.10 -45.50
N GLY A 110 -8.48 -19.29 -45.80
CA GLY A 110 -8.34 -17.95 -46.38
C GLY A 110 -8.78 -16.79 -45.46
N GLY A 111 -8.97 -17.04 -44.16
CA GLY A 111 -9.30 -16.01 -43.17
C GLY A 111 -10.79 -15.89 -42.83
N LEU A 112 -11.15 -14.90 -42.00
CA LEU A 112 -12.55 -14.60 -41.65
C LEU A 112 -13.06 -13.41 -42.46
N VAL A 113 -12.32 -12.30 -42.47
CA VAL A 113 -12.66 -11.10 -43.25
C VAL A 113 -11.43 -10.63 -44.03
N SER A 114 -11.59 -10.39 -45.33
CA SER A 114 -10.59 -9.73 -46.15
C SER A 114 -11.17 -8.48 -46.82
N ILE A 115 -10.39 -7.39 -46.84
CA ILE A 115 -10.78 -6.08 -47.38
C ILE A 115 -9.65 -5.59 -48.30
N ALA A 116 -9.82 -5.75 -49.60
CA ALA A 116 -8.75 -5.53 -50.58
C ALA A 116 -8.34 -4.04 -50.71
N SER A 117 -9.29 -3.12 -50.51
CA SER A 117 -9.00 -1.69 -50.35
C SER A 117 -10.20 -1.05 -49.66
N THR A 118 -9.94 -0.20 -48.67
CA THR A 118 -10.97 0.60 -47.99
C THR A 118 -10.51 2.04 -47.83
N THR A 119 -11.43 2.97 -48.04
CA THR A 119 -11.29 4.41 -47.72
C THR A 119 -12.23 4.85 -46.60
N GLU A 120 -13.13 3.97 -46.15
CA GLU A 120 -14.16 4.25 -45.14
C GLU A 120 -13.77 3.65 -43.79
N ALA A 121 -14.37 4.15 -42.70
CA ALA A 121 -14.08 3.64 -41.37
C ALA A 121 -14.55 2.18 -41.22
N THR A 122 -13.64 1.29 -40.85
CA THR A 122 -13.90 -0.12 -40.54
C THR A 122 -13.87 -0.34 -39.03
N SER A 123 -14.96 -0.85 -38.45
CA SER A 123 -15.09 -1.06 -37.00
C SER A 123 -15.53 -2.48 -36.66
N PHE A 124 -14.83 -3.09 -35.69
CA PHE A 124 -15.18 -4.36 -35.06
C PHE A 124 -15.42 -4.11 -33.57
N THR A 125 -16.67 -4.32 -33.10
CA THR A 125 -17.08 -4.11 -31.71
C THR A 125 -17.68 -5.39 -31.14
N ASP A 126 -17.30 -5.78 -29.92
CA ASP A 126 -17.77 -7.00 -29.25
C ASP A 126 -17.53 -8.30 -30.05
N VAL A 127 -16.56 -8.29 -30.98
CA VAL A 127 -16.29 -9.43 -31.88
C VAL A 127 -15.51 -10.51 -31.14
N THR A 128 -16.03 -11.74 -31.19
CA THR A 128 -15.40 -12.92 -30.57
C THR A 128 -14.96 -13.92 -31.63
N VAL A 129 -13.70 -14.36 -31.59
CA VAL A 129 -13.20 -15.49 -32.41
C VAL A 129 -12.76 -16.62 -31.49
N ALA A 130 -13.53 -17.71 -31.48
CA ALA A 130 -13.39 -18.80 -30.53
C ALA A 130 -13.14 -20.14 -31.23
N GLY A 131 -11.97 -20.74 -30.95
CA GLY A 131 -11.64 -22.11 -31.40
C GLY A 131 -11.36 -22.27 -32.90
N VAL A 132 -11.20 -21.17 -33.64
CA VAL A 132 -10.85 -21.19 -35.07
C VAL A 132 -9.36 -21.56 -35.21
N GLU A 133 -9.09 -22.69 -35.85
CA GLU A 133 -7.74 -23.05 -36.27
C GLU A 133 -7.35 -22.33 -37.57
N LEU A 134 -6.20 -21.65 -37.53
CA LEU A 134 -5.57 -21.04 -38.69
C LEU A 134 -4.92 -22.13 -39.58
N GLY A 135 -5.17 -22.00 -40.88
CA GLY A 135 -4.84 -23.00 -41.90
C GLY A 135 -3.37 -22.99 -42.34
N ARG A 136 -3.06 -23.85 -43.33
CA ARG A 136 -1.73 -24.01 -43.94
C ARG A 136 -1.50 -23.20 -45.22
N GLU A 137 -2.24 -22.11 -45.39
CA GLU A 137 -2.27 -21.35 -46.65
C GLU A 137 -2.34 -19.82 -46.41
N ALA A 138 -1.44 -19.33 -45.53
CA ALA A 138 -1.07 -17.92 -45.42
C ALA A 138 -2.16 -16.88 -45.06
N ALA A 139 -3.25 -17.27 -44.40
CA ALA A 139 -4.33 -16.35 -44.01
C ALA A 139 -4.26 -15.80 -42.58
N ASP A 140 -4.63 -14.53 -42.43
CA ASP A 140 -4.90 -13.85 -41.15
C ASP A 140 -6.40 -13.96 -40.79
N PHE A 141 -6.83 -13.64 -39.56
CA PHE A 141 -8.27 -13.55 -39.26
C PHE A 141 -8.93 -12.36 -39.98
N PHE A 142 -8.31 -11.18 -39.90
CA PHE A 142 -8.74 -9.94 -40.54
C PHE A 142 -7.58 -9.36 -41.36
N SER A 143 -7.72 -9.31 -42.69
CA SER A 143 -6.66 -8.86 -43.61
C SER A 143 -7.09 -7.66 -44.46
N PHE A 144 -6.26 -6.61 -44.47
CA PHE A 144 -6.45 -5.41 -45.29
C PHE A 144 -5.24 -5.23 -46.22
N GLU A 145 -5.45 -5.16 -47.54
CA GLU A 145 -4.34 -5.06 -48.53
C GLU A 145 -3.95 -3.61 -48.89
N ASP A 146 -4.89 -2.67 -48.77
CA ASP A 146 -4.69 -1.24 -49.02
C ASP A 146 -5.55 -0.42 -48.03
N ALA A 147 -5.10 -0.34 -46.78
CA ALA A 147 -5.85 0.23 -45.66
C ALA A 147 -5.78 1.77 -45.60
N ARG A 148 -6.70 2.46 -46.29
CA ARG A 148 -6.78 3.94 -46.35
C ARG A 148 -7.90 4.55 -45.49
N GLY A 149 -8.84 3.74 -45.03
CA GLY A 149 -9.84 4.10 -44.04
C GLY A 149 -9.38 3.74 -42.62
N PRO A 150 -9.83 4.46 -41.57
CA PRO A 150 -9.48 4.12 -40.18
C PRO A 150 -9.98 2.72 -39.79
N ILE A 151 -9.20 2.00 -38.99
CA ILE A 151 -9.56 0.66 -38.47
C ILE A 151 -9.70 0.74 -36.95
N THR A 152 -10.78 0.21 -36.38
CA THR A 152 -11.02 0.19 -34.92
C THR A 152 -11.50 -1.17 -34.43
N LEU A 153 -10.85 -1.70 -33.39
CA LEU A 153 -11.25 -2.91 -32.65
C LEU A 153 -11.56 -2.51 -31.19
N THR A 154 -12.76 -2.83 -30.71
CA THR A 154 -13.25 -2.44 -29.37
C THR A 154 -13.90 -3.62 -28.66
N ASN A 155 -13.44 -3.96 -27.44
CA ASN A 155 -13.95 -5.09 -26.65
C ASN A 155 -13.95 -6.43 -27.43
N CYS A 156 -12.92 -6.65 -28.25
CA CYS A 156 -12.81 -7.84 -29.08
C CYS A 156 -12.00 -8.94 -28.37
N SER A 157 -12.39 -10.20 -28.56
CA SER A 157 -11.74 -11.36 -27.93
C SER A 157 -11.33 -12.41 -28.96
N PHE A 158 -10.02 -12.67 -29.06
CA PHE A 158 -9.44 -13.53 -30.08
C PHE A 158 -8.67 -14.70 -29.46
N THR A 159 -9.02 -15.91 -29.88
CA THR A 159 -8.25 -17.14 -29.62
C THR A 159 -7.96 -17.85 -30.94
N GLY A 160 -6.70 -18.17 -31.20
CA GLY A 160 -6.27 -18.59 -32.54
C GLY A 160 -5.02 -19.48 -32.56
N ARG A 161 -5.23 -20.79 -32.72
CA ARG A 161 -4.15 -21.78 -32.83
C ARG A 161 -3.81 -22.05 -34.29
N SER A 162 -2.52 -22.11 -34.63
CA SER A 162 -2.05 -22.42 -35.99
C SER A 162 -1.84 -23.92 -36.19
N SER A 163 -2.27 -24.43 -37.35
CA SER A 163 -1.97 -25.78 -37.84
C SER A 163 -0.72 -25.83 -38.75
N SER A 164 -0.05 -24.69 -38.95
CA SER A 164 1.00 -24.43 -39.95
C SER A 164 2.29 -23.88 -39.32
N PRO A 165 3.47 -24.51 -39.55
CA PRO A 165 4.75 -24.08 -38.97
C PRO A 165 5.60 -23.17 -39.89
N THR A 166 5.08 -22.72 -41.03
CA THR A 166 5.89 -22.13 -42.12
C THR A 166 5.47 -20.75 -42.63
N GLU A 167 4.35 -20.20 -42.15
CA GLU A 167 3.74 -18.99 -42.69
C GLU A 167 3.46 -17.98 -41.57
N ALA A 168 3.66 -16.69 -41.86
CA ALA A 168 3.54 -15.61 -40.88
C ALA A 168 2.11 -15.05 -40.86
N LEU A 169 1.26 -15.66 -40.03
CA LEU A 169 -0.16 -15.33 -39.89
C LEU A 169 -0.39 -14.32 -38.76
N SER A 170 -1.48 -13.57 -38.83
CA SER A 170 -1.86 -12.54 -37.85
C SER A 170 -3.32 -12.72 -37.39
N VAL A 171 -3.70 -12.15 -36.25
CA VAL A 171 -5.12 -11.85 -36.01
C VAL A 171 -5.53 -10.70 -36.92
N LEU A 172 -4.76 -9.60 -36.91
CA LEU A 172 -4.97 -8.44 -37.78
C LEU A 172 -3.73 -8.20 -38.65
N ARG A 173 -3.92 -8.17 -39.98
CA ARG A 173 -2.95 -7.64 -40.95
C ARG A 173 -3.49 -6.37 -41.58
N ALA A 174 -2.71 -5.29 -41.56
CA ALA A 174 -2.97 -4.09 -42.34
C ALA A 174 -1.74 -3.73 -43.18
N GLU A 175 -1.77 -4.05 -44.48
CA GLU A 175 -0.78 -3.60 -45.44
C GLU A 175 -1.15 -2.19 -45.96
N ARG A 176 -0.13 -1.37 -46.21
CA ARG A 176 -0.22 0.00 -46.76
C ARG A 176 -1.10 0.94 -45.92
N LEU A 177 -1.01 0.83 -44.59
CA LEU A 177 -1.83 1.56 -43.64
C LEU A 177 -1.59 3.08 -43.72
N ALA A 178 -2.57 3.81 -44.25
CA ALA A 178 -2.54 5.26 -44.45
C ALA A 178 -3.57 6.03 -43.60
N ALA A 179 -4.07 5.40 -42.53
CA ALA A 179 -5.06 5.96 -41.60
C ALA A 179 -4.86 5.37 -40.19
N PRO A 180 -5.46 5.95 -39.13
CA PRO A 180 -5.32 5.42 -37.76
C PRO A 180 -5.80 3.97 -37.63
N LEU A 181 -5.06 3.18 -36.86
CA LEU A 181 -5.47 1.86 -36.36
C LEU A 181 -5.63 1.97 -34.84
N THR A 182 -6.78 1.61 -34.30
CA THR A 182 -7.06 1.64 -32.85
C THR A 182 -7.50 0.26 -32.37
N VAL A 183 -6.92 -0.21 -31.27
CA VAL A 183 -7.30 -1.43 -30.57
C VAL A 183 -7.48 -1.08 -29.10
N ILE A 184 -8.69 -1.26 -28.56
CA ILE A 184 -9.04 -0.90 -27.19
C ILE A 184 -9.83 -2.02 -26.48
N ASP A 185 -9.58 -2.20 -25.18
CA ASP A 185 -10.28 -3.15 -24.29
C ASP A 185 -10.30 -4.60 -24.83
N SER A 186 -9.29 -4.99 -25.62
CA SER A 186 -9.32 -6.22 -26.43
C SER A 186 -8.34 -7.29 -25.92
N ASN A 187 -8.78 -8.56 -25.91
CA ASN A 187 -7.99 -9.70 -25.41
C ASN A 187 -7.56 -10.64 -26.55
N PHE A 188 -6.27 -10.92 -26.63
CA PHE A 188 -5.62 -11.81 -27.60
C PHE A 188 -4.93 -12.93 -26.83
N GLU A 189 -5.45 -14.15 -26.90
CA GLU A 189 -5.03 -15.27 -26.03
C GLU A 189 -4.70 -16.55 -26.78
N GLU A 190 -3.57 -17.17 -26.44
CA GLU A 190 -2.99 -18.35 -27.13
C GLU A 190 -2.84 -18.19 -28.65
N ILE A 191 -2.61 -16.96 -29.13
CA ILE A 191 -2.36 -16.66 -30.55
C ILE A 191 -1.03 -17.29 -30.97
N ALA A 192 -1.06 -18.32 -31.82
CA ALA A 192 0.14 -19.10 -32.14
C ALA A 192 1.20 -18.33 -32.97
N THR A 193 0.80 -17.25 -33.63
CA THR A 193 1.60 -16.45 -34.57
C THR A 193 1.66 -14.99 -34.11
N SER A 194 1.60 -13.98 -34.99
CA SER A 194 1.47 -12.59 -34.55
C SER A 194 0.04 -12.22 -34.15
N ALA A 195 -0.14 -11.27 -33.24
CA ALA A 195 -1.45 -10.66 -33.00
C ALA A 195 -1.73 -9.56 -34.04
N ILE A 196 -0.91 -8.52 -34.10
CA ILE A 196 -1.07 -7.40 -35.05
C ILE A 196 0.18 -7.27 -35.94
N SER A 197 -0.02 -7.20 -37.26
CA SER A 197 1.02 -6.93 -38.26
C SER A 197 0.60 -5.76 -39.15
N VAL A 198 1.39 -4.69 -39.16
CA VAL A 198 1.22 -3.54 -40.05
C VAL A 198 2.42 -3.47 -41.00
N GLY A 199 2.18 -3.46 -42.30
CA GLY A 199 3.22 -3.38 -43.33
C GLY A 199 3.11 -2.08 -44.13
N ALA A 200 4.24 -1.43 -44.43
CA ALA A 200 4.33 -0.15 -45.16
C ALA A 200 3.37 0.94 -44.62
N ALA A 201 3.54 1.31 -43.35
CA ALA A 201 2.69 2.29 -42.66
C ALA A 201 2.89 3.75 -43.15
N GLU A 202 2.19 4.13 -44.22
CA GLU A 202 2.13 5.49 -44.79
C GLU A 202 1.26 6.47 -43.95
N LEU A 203 1.40 6.46 -42.61
CA LEU A 203 0.53 7.19 -41.68
C LEU A 203 0.63 8.73 -41.80
N PRO A 204 -0.50 9.46 -41.93
CA PRO A 204 -0.58 10.92 -41.77
C PRO A 204 0.08 11.43 -40.49
N ALA A 205 0.56 12.67 -40.49
CA ALA A 205 1.34 13.26 -39.38
C ALA A 205 0.59 13.37 -38.05
N ASP A 206 -0.74 13.34 -38.08
CA ASP A 206 -1.69 13.40 -36.98
C ASP A 206 -2.33 12.03 -36.65
N ALA A 207 -1.99 10.97 -37.37
CA ALA A 207 -2.46 9.62 -37.13
C ALA A 207 -1.49 8.80 -36.25
N SER A 208 -2.01 7.76 -35.60
CA SER A 208 -1.24 6.79 -34.81
C SER A 208 -1.80 5.38 -34.97
N ILE A 209 -0.95 4.38 -34.75
CA ILE A 209 -1.38 3.04 -34.32
C ILE A 209 -1.51 3.08 -32.79
N THR A 210 -2.71 2.86 -32.27
CA THR A 210 -3.03 2.97 -30.84
C THR A 210 -3.46 1.63 -30.29
N VAL A 211 -2.88 1.20 -29.17
CA VAL A 211 -3.27 0.01 -28.42
C VAL A 211 -3.45 0.40 -26.96
N SER A 212 -4.68 0.45 -26.46
CA SER A 212 -4.97 0.84 -25.08
C SER A 212 -5.78 -0.21 -24.32
N ASP A 213 -5.55 -0.29 -23.01
CA ASP A 213 -6.39 -1.04 -22.05
C ASP A 213 -6.53 -2.54 -22.42
N SER A 214 -5.60 -3.06 -23.22
CA SER A 214 -5.72 -4.33 -23.94
C SER A 214 -4.78 -5.40 -23.37
N ARG A 215 -5.03 -6.66 -23.75
CA ARG A 215 -4.37 -7.81 -23.16
C ARG A 215 -3.89 -8.79 -24.22
N PHE A 216 -2.61 -9.10 -24.21
CA PHE A 216 -1.97 -10.06 -25.10
C PHE A 216 -1.27 -11.12 -24.25
N GLN A 217 -1.85 -12.32 -24.16
CA GLN A 217 -1.29 -13.41 -23.34
C GLN A 217 -1.05 -14.68 -24.14
N TYR A 218 0.16 -15.21 -24.02
CA TYR A 218 0.63 -16.40 -24.73
C TYR A 218 0.55 -16.24 -26.26
N VAL A 219 0.79 -15.02 -26.73
CA VAL A 219 1.01 -14.71 -28.14
C VAL A 219 2.41 -15.20 -28.54
N ALA A 220 2.50 -15.84 -29.71
CA ALA A 220 3.62 -16.60 -30.26
C ALA A 220 4.01 -17.86 -29.45
N ALA A 221 3.96 -19.03 -30.12
CA ALA A 221 4.19 -20.32 -29.46
C ALA A 221 5.13 -21.28 -30.22
N ALA A 222 6.25 -21.60 -29.58
CA ALA A 222 7.04 -22.84 -29.69
C ALA A 222 7.43 -23.43 -31.07
N GLN A 223 8.73 -23.28 -31.40
CA GLN A 223 9.63 -24.32 -31.95
C GLN A 223 9.37 -24.93 -33.35
N PRO A 224 10.31 -24.84 -34.32
CA PRO A 224 11.35 -23.83 -34.55
C PRO A 224 11.09 -23.14 -35.91
N TYR A 225 10.46 -21.97 -35.87
CA TYR A 225 9.86 -21.35 -37.07
C TYR A 225 10.74 -20.27 -37.72
N THR A 226 10.57 -20.09 -39.03
CA THR A 226 11.43 -19.27 -39.89
C THR A 226 11.13 -17.77 -39.86
N ARG A 227 10.08 -17.36 -39.13
CA ARG A 227 9.79 -15.97 -38.74
C ARG A 227 9.32 -15.96 -37.27
N PRO A 228 9.69 -14.93 -36.48
CA PRO A 228 9.11 -14.73 -35.15
C PRO A 228 7.61 -14.41 -35.24
N GLY A 229 6.85 -14.81 -34.23
CA GLY A 229 5.53 -14.27 -33.95
C GLY A 229 5.64 -13.12 -32.94
N THR A 230 4.87 -12.06 -33.14
CA THR A 230 4.99 -10.78 -32.43
C THR A 230 3.63 -10.34 -31.88
N VAL A 231 3.59 -9.60 -30.77
CA VAL A 231 2.34 -8.94 -30.34
C VAL A 231 1.99 -7.81 -31.30
N LEU A 232 2.97 -6.94 -31.60
CA LEU A 232 2.85 -5.91 -32.62
C LEU A 232 4.09 -5.91 -33.51
N HIS A 233 3.87 -5.97 -34.82
CA HIS A 233 4.86 -5.66 -35.85
C HIS A 233 4.40 -4.43 -36.61
N VAL A 234 5.25 -3.41 -36.75
CA VAL A 234 5.04 -2.27 -37.66
C VAL A 234 6.28 -2.07 -38.53
N ASP A 235 6.10 -2.17 -39.84
CA ASP A 235 7.08 -1.77 -40.86
C ASP A 235 6.61 -0.45 -41.49
N GLY A 236 7.39 0.62 -41.36
CA GLY A 236 7.12 1.94 -41.95
C GLY A 236 7.41 2.03 -43.45
N GLY A 237 8.12 1.06 -44.03
CA GLY A 237 8.57 1.07 -45.41
C GLY A 237 9.59 2.19 -45.71
N SER A 238 9.79 2.49 -46.99
CA SER A 238 10.84 3.43 -47.45
C SER A 238 10.39 4.90 -47.51
N ALA A 239 9.35 5.30 -46.78
CA ALA A 239 8.70 6.60 -46.92
C ALA A 239 9.03 7.53 -45.74
N GLN A 240 9.86 8.55 -45.97
CA GLN A 240 10.16 9.57 -44.97
C GLN A 240 9.05 10.62 -44.91
N ALA A 241 8.26 10.59 -43.83
CA ALA A 241 7.43 11.72 -43.42
C ALA A 241 8.30 12.82 -42.75
N ALA A 242 7.85 14.07 -42.83
CA ALA A 242 8.41 15.18 -42.05
C ALA A 242 7.83 15.19 -40.62
N GLU A 243 8.19 16.21 -39.83
CA GLU A 243 7.71 16.49 -38.47
C GLU A 243 6.26 16.03 -38.23
N ARG A 244 6.06 15.12 -37.27
CA ARG A 244 4.74 14.59 -36.89
C ARG A 244 4.15 15.38 -35.72
N SER A 245 2.83 15.47 -35.69
CA SER A 245 2.07 16.01 -34.54
C SER A 245 1.49 14.93 -33.63
N ALA A 246 1.55 13.66 -34.05
CA ALA A 246 1.18 12.48 -33.27
C ALA A 246 2.26 11.40 -33.36
N PRO A 247 2.50 10.60 -32.29
CA PRO A 247 3.43 9.48 -32.35
C PRO A 247 2.99 8.47 -33.42
N ALA A 248 3.93 7.75 -34.02
CA ALA A 248 3.59 6.69 -34.97
C ALA A 248 2.88 5.52 -34.27
N VAL A 249 3.30 5.18 -33.05
CA VAL A 249 2.68 4.14 -32.20
C VAL A 249 2.49 4.67 -30.78
N ASN A 250 1.31 4.41 -30.20
CA ASN A 250 1.01 4.70 -28.80
C ASN A 250 0.43 3.44 -28.12
N ILE A 251 1.04 2.98 -27.04
CA ILE A 251 0.60 1.85 -26.24
C ILE A 251 0.35 2.32 -24.80
N SER A 252 -0.81 2.02 -24.24
CA SER A 252 -1.15 2.43 -22.87
C SER A 252 -1.92 1.35 -22.11
N ASN A 253 -1.75 1.28 -20.78
CA ASN A 253 -2.51 0.43 -19.87
C ASN A 253 -2.56 -1.07 -20.29
N THR A 254 -1.55 -1.55 -21.04
CA THR A 254 -1.63 -2.80 -21.79
C THR A 254 -0.76 -3.89 -21.16
N TYR A 255 -1.29 -5.11 -21.08
CA TYR A 255 -0.58 -6.28 -20.56
C TYR A 255 -0.09 -7.18 -21.70
N ILE A 256 1.22 -7.43 -21.75
CA ILE A 256 1.90 -8.25 -22.76
C ILE A 256 2.63 -9.39 -22.07
N ASP A 257 2.27 -10.63 -22.39
CA ASP A 257 2.88 -11.87 -21.90
C ASP A 257 3.21 -12.80 -23.07
N ALA A 258 4.48 -12.78 -23.48
CA ALA A 258 5.08 -13.65 -24.49
C ALA A 258 5.94 -14.77 -23.85
N SER A 259 5.72 -15.12 -22.58
CA SER A 259 6.54 -16.06 -21.78
C SER A 259 6.62 -17.52 -22.28
N ARG A 260 5.89 -17.85 -23.35
CA ARG A 260 5.90 -19.17 -24.01
C ARG A 260 6.64 -19.20 -25.35
N ASN A 261 7.22 -18.08 -25.78
CA ASN A 261 7.87 -17.97 -27.08
C ASN A 261 9.28 -18.64 -27.06
N SER A 262 9.84 -18.85 -28.24
CA SER A 262 11.25 -19.22 -28.43
C SER A 262 12.00 -18.24 -29.35
N VAL A 263 11.29 -17.36 -30.05
CA VAL A 263 11.84 -16.48 -31.07
C VAL A 263 11.21 -15.08 -30.98
N ALA A 264 11.89 -14.22 -30.20
CA ALA A 264 12.12 -12.80 -30.46
C ALA A 264 10.95 -11.82 -30.65
N GLY A 265 10.90 -10.78 -29.81
CA GLY A 265 10.34 -9.48 -30.19
C GLY A 265 8.84 -9.38 -29.99
N SER A 266 8.42 -9.15 -28.75
CA SER A 266 7.00 -8.88 -28.45
C SER A 266 6.51 -7.66 -29.21
N LEU A 267 7.29 -6.58 -29.22
CA LEU A 267 7.05 -5.39 -30.03
C LEU A 267 8.23 -5.21 -30.99
N TYR A 268 7.96 -5.24 -32.30
CA TYR A 268 8.98 -5.10 -33.35
C TYR A 268 8.61 -3.94 -34.28
N PHE A 269 9.50 -2.95 -34.35
CA PHE A 269 9.36 -1.75 -35.16
C PHE A 269 10.49 -1.70 -36.19
N GLN A 270 10.16 -1.51 -37.46
CA GLN A 270 11.12 -1.40 -38.54
C GLN A 270 10.86 -0.17 -39.41
N ASP A 271 11.91 0.59 -39.72
CA ASP A 271 11.91 1.72 -40.67
C ASP A 271 10.77 2.73 -40.40
N LEU A 272 10.39 2.87 -39.12
CA LEU A 272 9.20 3.58 -38.66
C LEU A 272 9.52 5.04 -38.34
N VAL A 273 9.18 5.94 -39.28
CA VAL A 273 9.43 7.38 -39.12
C VAL A 273 8.38 7.99 -38.18
N GLY A 274 8.75 8.09 -36.90
CA GLY A 274 7.98 8.75 -35.84
C GLY A 274 8.25 8.14 -34.47
N ASP A 275 7.69 8.76 -33.44
CA ASP A 275 7.88 8.33 -32.05
C ASP A 275 7.04 7.11 -31.71
N VAL A 276 7.56 6.30 -30.78
CA VAL A 276 6.86 5.17 -30.17
C VAL A 276 6.73 5.45 -28.68
N ILE A 277 5.50 5.58 -28.19
CA ILE A 277 5.19 5.87 -26.79
C ILE A 277 4.56 4.63 -26.15
N ILE A 278 5.07 4.21 -24.98
CA ILE A 278 4.54 3.09 -24.20
C ILE A 278 4.38 3.55 -22.75
N THR A 279 3.15 3.49 -22.24
CA THR A 279 2.76 4.02 -20.92
C THR A 279 2.05 2.98 -20.06
N ASN A 280 2.28 2.99 -18.74
CA ASN A 280 1.50 2.24 -17.72
C ASN A 280 1.25 0.76 -18.07
N SER A 281 2.24 0.09 -18.69
CA SER A 281 2.08 -1.22 -19.33
C SER A 281 3.00 -2.26 -18.70
N SER A 282 2.67 -3.54 -18.84
CA SER A 282 3.52 -4.65 -18.39
C SER A 282 3.96 -5.50 -19.56
N ILE A 283 5.25 -5.81 -19.64
CA ILE A 283 5.86 -6.59 -20.73
C ILE A 283 6.65 -7.75 -20.12
N ILE A 284 6.19 -8.97 -20.38
CA ILE A 284 6.79 -10.21 -19.91
C ILE A 284 7.26 -11.00 -21.14
N GLU A 285 8.56 -11.28 -21.23
CA GLU A 285 9.17 -12.08 -22.31
C GLU A 285 10.02 -13.19 -21.69
N GLY A 286 9.84 -14.42 -22.17
CA GLY A 286 10.58 -15.58 -21.64
C GLY A 286 10.58 -16.74 -22.62
N GLY A 287 11.66 -17.52 -22.57
CA GLY A 287 11.95 -18.55 -23.57
C GLY A 287 12.60 -17.98 -24.83
N SER A 288 13.50 -18.74 -25.46
CA SER A 288 14.54 -18.10 -26.28
C SER A 288 15.36 -19.04 -27.16
N ALA A 289 15.87 -18.46 -28.25
CA ALA A 289 16.94 -18.95 -29.14
C ALA A 289 17.44 -17.80 -30.06
N GLY A 290 17.91 -16.67 -29.50
CA GLY A 290 18.39 -15.52 -30.29
C GLY A 290 18.85 -14.31 -29.48
N GLU A 291 19.48 -13.33 -30.13
CA GLU A 291 20.04 -12.09 -29.53
C GLU A 291 19.03 -10.92 -29.44
N ASN A 292 17.75 -11.25 -29.26
CA ASN A 292 16.64 -10.31 -29.47
C ASN A 292 16.08 -9.75 -28.16
N ALA A 293 15.26 -8.70 -28.29
CA ALA A 293 14.75 -7.89 -27.19
C ALA A 293 13.21 -7.85 -27.19
N ALA A 294 12.60 -7.67 -26.02
CA ALA A 294 11.15 -7.55 -25.88
C ALA A 294 10.58 -6.39 -26.71
N ILE A 295 11.31 -5.26 -26.77
CA ILE A 295 11.14 -4.20 -27.77
C ILE A 295 12.35 -4.20 -28.71
N ALA A 296 12.13 -4.48 -29.98
CA ALA A 296 13.14 -4.44 -31.03
C ALA A 296 12.85 -3.29 -32.02
N ALA A 297 13.85 -2.48 -32.33
CA ALA A 297 13.76 -1.37 -33.29
C ALA A 297 14.86 -1.48 -34.35
N VAL A 298 14.52 -1.51 -35.63
CA VAL A 298 15.46 -1.73 -36.75
C VAL A 298 15.31 -0.65 -37.81
N GLY A 299 16.42 -0.15 -38.36
CA GLY A 299 16.38 0.96 -39.32
C GLY A 299 16.04 2.28 -38.64
N HIS A 300 15.28 3.14 -39.32
CA HIS A 300 14.89 4.43 -38.74
C HIS A 300 13.83 4.28 -37.63
N LEU A 301 13.97 5.08 -36.57
CA LEU A 301 12.97 5.32 -35.52
C LEU A 301 13.09 6.78 -35.04
N GLY A 302 11.98 7.38 -34.60
CA GLY A 302 12.00 8.58 -33.75
C GLY A 302 12.42 8.25 -32.32
N GLN A 303 11.82 8.93 -31.35
CA GLN A 303 12.04 8.68 -29.93
C GLN A 303 11.25 7.46 -29.45
N LEU A 304 11.87 6.59 -28.66
CA LEU A 304 11.19 5.54 -27.90
C LEU A 304 10.97 6.03 -26.46
N ALA A 305 9.74 6.41 -26.13
CA ALA A 305 9.36 6.89 -24.80
C ALA A 305 8.66 5.78 -24.01
N ILE A 306 9.17 5.51 -22.81
CA ILE A 306 8.74 4.45 -21.89
C ILE A 306 8.41 5.09 -20.54
N GLU A 307 7.14 5.09 -20.12
CA GLU A 307 6.72 5.70 -18.85
C GLU A 307 5.83 4.76 -18.02
N GLY A 308 6.16 4.52 -16.75
CA GLY A 308 5.37 3.63 -15.90
C GLY A 308 5.30 2.18 -16.39
N VAL A 309 6.33 1.70 -17.11
CA VAL A 309 6.35 0.35 -17.69
C VAL A 309 7.11 -0.63 -16.79
N THR A 310 6.57 -1.82 -16.59
CA THR A 310 7.26 -2.93 -15.91
C THR A 310 7.62 -4.03 -16.91
N PHE A 311 8.91 -4.15 -17.23
CA PHE A 311 9.48 -5.30 -17.91
C PHE A 311 9.83 -6.37 -16.86
N ALA A 312 9.29 -7.58 -16.96
CA ALA A 312 9.51 -8.62 -15.94
C ALA A 312 9.84 -10.00 -16.53
N GLN A 313 10.59 -10.80 -15.77
CA GLN A 313 11.02 -12.16 -16.12
C GLN A 313 11.79 -12.30 -17.44
N ILE A 314 12.39 -11.21 -17.94
CA ILE A 314 13.11 -11.15 -19.23
C ILE A 314 14.23 -12.20 -19.24
N THR A 315 14.08 -13.29 -20.01
CA THR A 315 14.95 -14.49 -19.85
C THR A 315 15.44 -15.13 -21.17
N GLY A 316 16.77 -15.16 -21.33
CA GLY A 316 17.47 -15.65 -22.52
C GLY A 316 18.22 -16.98 -22.33
N THR A 317 18.17 -17.87 -23.33
CA THR A 317 19.07 -19.03 -23.45
C THR A 317 20.50 -18.54 -23.62
N ASN A 318 21.39 -18.93 -22.72
CA ASN A 318 22.76 -18.39 -22.65
C ASN A 318 22.77 -16.87 -22.45
N GLY A 319 21.76 -16.31 -21.76
CA GLY A 319 21.74 -14.92 -21.31
C GLY A 319 21.59 -13.85 -22.39
N THR A 320 21.12 -14.20 -23.59
CA THR A 320 21.12 -13.30 -24.76
C THR A 320 19.96 -12.30 -24.84
N ALA A 321 19.00 -12.36 -23.93
CA ALA A 321 17.80 -11.50 -23.95
C ALA A 321 18.11 -10.04 -23.59
N ARG A 322 17.18 -9.14 -23.89
CA ARG A 322 17.22 -7.69 -23.62
C ARG A 322 15.79 -7.18 -23.42
N SER A 323 15.60 -6.08 -22.70
CA SER A 323 14.28 -5.43 -22.63
C SER A 323 14.03 -4.52 -23.85
N ILE A 324 15.07 -3.78 -24.26
CA ILE A 324 15.06 -2.88 -25.42
C ILE A 324 16.35 -3.11 -26.23
N GLY A 325 16.22 -3.27 -27.54
CA GLY A 325 17.36 -3.47 -28.43
C GLY A 325 17.17 -2.78 -29.79
N PHE A 326 18.09 -1.89 -30.12
CA PHE A 326 18.19 -1.33 -31.47
C PHE A 326 19.00 -2.29 -32.37
N GLY A 327 18.63 -2.39 -33.64
CA GLY A 327 19.36 -3.17 -34.63
C GLY A 327 20.66 -2.49 -35.06
N ALA A 328 21.64 -3.27 -35.51
CA ALA A 328 22.92 -2.76 -36.01
C ALA A 328 22.82 -1.90 -37.30
N ALA A 329 21.61 -1.72 -37.83
CA ALA A 329 21.29 -0.87 -38.98
C ALA A 329 20.43 0.35 -38.59
N ALA A 330 20.31 0.68 -37.29
CA ALA A 330 19.69 1.92 -36.83
C ALA A 330 20.58 3.13 -37.17
N SER A 331 20.55 3.54 -38.44
CA SER A 331 21.20 4.77 -38.90
C SER A 331 20.43 5.98 -38.40
N ALA A 332 20.73 6.39 -37.17
CA ALA A 332 20.25 7.62 -36.57
C ALA A 332 20.57 8.80 -37.52
N GLY A 333 19.54 9.29 -38.21
CA GLY A 333 19.59 10.57 -38.90
C GLY A 333 19.70 11.65 -37.85
N ASP A 334 20.74 12.47 -37.96
CA ASP A 334 20.88 13.82 -37.40
C ASP A 334 20.59 14.03 -35.90
N GLY A 335 20.51 12.95 -35.10
CA GLY A 335 20.56 12.96 -33.64
C GLY A 335 19.24 12.76 -32.89
N GLU A 336 18.14 12.43 -33.57
CA GLU A 336 16.80 12.34 -32.95
C GLU A 336 16.47 10.96 -32.36
N SER A 337 17.05 9.87 -32.88
CA SER A 337 16.77 8.51 -32.38
C SER A 337 17.37 8.27 -30.98
N GLY A 338 16.52 8.00 -29.98
CA GLY A 338 16.96 7.73 -28.61
C GLY A 338 15.86 7.15 -27.72
N VAL A 339 16.23 6.71 -26.52
CA VAL A 339 15.30 6.15 -25.52
C VAL A 339 15.08 7.12 -24.37
N THR A 340 13.84 7.39 -24.01
CA THR A 340 13.49 8.01 -22.74
C THR A 340 12.76 7.00 -21.86
N VAL A 341 13.22 6.84 -20.63
CA VAL A 341 12.63 5.96 -19.62
C VAL A 341 12.25 6.79 -18.40
N VAL A 342 11.01 6.67 -17.92
CA VAL A 342 10.47 7.43 -16.78
C VAL A 342 9.69 6.48 -15.87
N ASN A 343 9.88 6.55 -14.55
CA ASN A 343 9.08 5.83 -13.55
C ASN A 343 8.92 4.30 -13.81
N SER A 344 9.94 3.65 -14.38
CA SER A 344 9.83 2.32 -15.02
C SER A 344 10.79 1.28 -14.46
N THR A 345 10.40 0.01 -14.48
CA THR A 345 11.13 -1.10 -13.84
C THR A 345 11.49 -2.21 -14.82
N PHE A 346 12.70 -2.74 -14.66
CA PHE A 346 13.31 -3.76 -15.50
C PHE A 346 13.82 -4.90 -14.62
N ASP A 347 13.11 -6.04 -14.63
CA ASP A 347 13.42 -7.24 -13.86
C ASP A 347 13.90 -8.39 -14.76
N ALA A 348 15.17 -8.77 -14.59
CA ALA A 348 15.79 -9.94 -15.20
C ALA A 348 16.36 -10.87 -14.10
N PRO A 349 15.52 -11.69 -13.43
CA PRO A 349 15.84 -12.23 -12.12
C PRO A 349 16.87 -13.38 -12.14
N ASN A 350 17.22 -13.95 -13.30
CA ASN A 350 18.19 -15.05 -13.42
C ASN A 350 18.90 -15.07 -14.79
N ASN A 351 20.15 -15.55 -14.82
CA ASN A 351 20.91 -15.95 -16.03
C ASN A 351 21.20 -14.88 -17.11
N PHE A 352 21.36 -13.61 -16.75
CA PHE A 352 21.92 -12.61 -17.68
C PHE A 352 23.45 -12.76 -17.84
N ASP A 353 23.88 -13.53 -18.84
CA ASP A 353 25.30 -13.65 -19.24
C ASP A 353 25.73 -12.38 -20.01
N ARG A 354 26.05 -11.33 -19.25
CA ARG A 354 26.79 -10.13 -19.69
C ARG A 354 26.07 -9.24 -20.73
N LYS A 355 24.73 -9.18 -20.71
CA LYS A 355 23.93 -8.32 -21.61
C LYS A 355 23.26 -7.13 -20.87
N PRO A 356 22.96 -6.02 -21.55
CA PRO A 356 22.20 -4.90 -20.99
C PRO A 356 20.67 -5.15 -21.03
N HIS A 357 19.90 -4.40 -20.24
CA HIS A 357 18.47 -4.24 -20.49
C HIS A 357 18.21 -3.39 -21.74
N ILE A 358 18.99 -2.33 -21.94
CA ILE A 358 18.85 -1.40 -23.06
C ILE A 358 20.15 -1.40 -23.88
N ALA A 359 20.08 -1.91 -25.11
CA ALA A 359 21.21 -1.88 -26.05
C ALA A 359 21.01 -0.79 -27.11
N LEU A 360 21.83 0.26 -27.01
CA LEU A 360 21.90 1.37 -27.95
C LEU A 360 22.92 1.05 -29.04
N HIS A 361 22.52 1.22 -30.31
CA HIS A 361 23.35 0.96 -31.49
C HIS A 361 23.41 2.23 -32.36
N GLY A 362 24.53 2.44 -33.06
CA GLY A 362 24.79 3.70 -33.76
C GLY A 362 24.84 4.90 -32.81
N ASN A 363 24.47 6.09 -33.28
CA ASN A 363 24.50 7.33 -32.50
C ASN A 363 23.28 7.53 -31.57
N ALA A 364 22.69 6.45 -31.05
CA ALA A 364 21.51 6.54 -30.20
C ALA A 364 21.84 7.03 -28.77
N GLY A 365 21.04 7.97 -28.27
CA GLY A 365 21.11 8.48 -26.89
C GLY A 365 20.13 7.80 -25.94
N ALA A 366 20.27 8.06 -24.63
CA ALA A 366 19.24 7.72 -23.66
C ALA A 366 19.13 8.73 -22.51
N SER A 367 17.92 8.98 -22.02
CA SER A 367 17.64 9.66 -20.76
C SER A 367 16.79 8.75 -19.88
N ILE A 368 17.34 8.36 -18.74
CA ILE A 368 16.80 7.34 -17.83
C ILE A 368 16.45 8.02 -16.52
N ASN A 369 15.17 8.12 -16.17
CA ASN A 369 14.71 8.87 -15.00
C ASN A 369 13.78 8.03 -14.11
N HIS A 370 14.01 8.06 -12.79
CA HIS A 370 13.22 7.33 -11.79
C HIS A 370 13.00 5.84 -12.14
N ALA A 371 14.06 5.16 -12.56
CA ALA A 371 13.97 3.80 -13.08
C ALA A 371 14.73 2.80 -12.18
N THR A 372 14.23 1.57 -12.12
CA THR A 372 14.82 0.48 -11.34
C THR A 372 15.21 -0.67 -12.27
N PHE A 373 16.51 -0.96 -12.39
CA PHE A 373 17.04 -2.07 -13.19
C PHE A 373 17.69 -3.15 -12.33
N ILE A 374 17.23 -4.39 -12.49
CA ILE A 374 17.69 -5.57 -11.76
C ILE A 374 18.41 -6.52 -12.71
N GLY A 375 19.71 -6.72 -12.46
CA GLY A 375 20.61 -7.44 -13.35
C GLY A 375 21.37 -6.50 -14.28
N GLY A 376 20.84 -6.26 -15.48
CA GLY A 376 21.55 -5.49 -16.51
C GLY A 376 21.52 -3.96 -16.31
N GLY A 377 22.11 -3.23 -17.26
CA GLY A 377 22.06 -1.77 -17.34
C GLY A 377 21.78 -1.26 -18.76
N VAL A 378 22.29 -0.07 -19.07
CA VAL A 378 22.30 0.51 -20.43
C VAL A 378 23.68 0.33 -21.05
N GLN A 379 23.75 -0.05 -22.32
CA GLN A 379 25.01 -0.20 -23.06
C GLN A 379 24.91 0.41 -24.45
N ALA A 380 25.88 1.24 -24.82
CA ALA A 380 26.12 1.62 -26.21
C ALA A 380 27.15 0.67 -26.86
N THR A 381 26.90 0.27 -28.11
CA THR A 381 27.81 -0.63 -28.86
C THR A 381 28.73 0.09 -29.84
N ASP A 382 28.47 1.38 -30.12
CA ASP A 382 29.25 2.20 -31.05
C ASP A 382 30.18 3.16 -30.26
N PRO A 383 31.51 2.97 -30.31
CA PRO A 383 32.44 3.82 -29.58
C PRO A 383 32.63 5.21 -30.19
N THR A 384 32.10 5.46 -31.39
CA THR A 384 32.18 6.76 -32.08
C THR A 384 30.96 7.65 -31.83
N ALA A 385 29.88 7.09 -31.27
CA ALA A 385 28.66 7.82 -30.96
C ALA A 385 28.90 9.01 -30.02
N THR A 386 28.18 10.11 -30.25
CA THR A 386 28.30 11.40 -29.57
C THR A 386 27.06 11.77 -28.74
N ALA A 387 25.91 11.11 -28.97
CA ALA A 387 24.71 11.31 -28.18
C ALA A 387 24.92 10.96 -26.69
N PRO A 388 24.29 11.67 -25.74
CA PRO A 388 24.49 11.45 -24.31
C PRO A 388 23.80 10.17 -23.79
N ILE A 389 24.24 9.70 -22.63
CA ILE A 389 23.43 8.88 -21.72
C ILE A 389 23.31 9.67 -20.41
N GLU A 390 22.08 9.92 -19.99
CA GLU A 390 21.77 10.62 -18.74
C GLU A 390 21.02 9.70 -17.79
N LEU A 391 21.44 9.67 -16.53
CA LEU A 391 20.80 8.93 -15.45
C LEU A 391 20.26 9.90 -14.40
N VAL A 392 18.98 10.24 -14.57
CA VAL A 392 18.05 10.84 -13.62
C VAL A 392 17.74 9.93 -12.41
N ASN A 393 18.33 10.08 -11.22
CA ASN A 393 17.66 9.67 -9.96
C ASN A 393 17.13 8.20 -9.96
N SER A 394 18.00 7.23 -10.29
CA SER A 394 17.63 5.83 -10.66
C SER A 394 18.49 4.76 -9.96
N ILE A 395 18.01 3.51 -9.90
CA ILE A 395 18.75 2.32 -9.43
C ILE A 395 19.16 1.48 -10.65
N VAL A 396 20.46 1.15 -10.80
CA VAL A 396 20.97 0.40 -11.95
C VAL A 396 21.90 -0.75 -11.56
N GLY A 397 21.65 -1.93 -12.13
CA GLY A 397 22.54 -3.10 -12.08
C GLY A 397 22.48 -3.92 -10.79
N VAL A 398 21.48 -3.70 -9.93
CA VAL A 398 21.39 -4.39 -8.63
C VAL A 398 20.85 -5.81 -8.79
N GLY A 399 21.26 -6.75 -7.94
CA GLY A 399 20.82 -8.14 -8.02
C GLY A 399 21.95 -9.15 -7.81
N ALA A 400 21.60 -10.39 -7.51
CA ALA A 400 22.56 -11.44 -7.19
C ALA A 400 23.06 -12.18 -8.44
N GLN A 401 24.37 -12.42 -8.51
CA GLN A 401 25.00 -13.32 -9.49
C GLN A 401 24.41 -14.74 -9.37
N ALA A 402 23.65 -15.17 -10.38
CA ALA A 402 23.27 -16.58 -10.54
C ALA A 402 24.53 -17.38 -10.92
N GLY A 403 25.06 -18.16 -9.97
CA GLY A 403 26.47 -18.59 -9.96
C GLY A 403 27.04 -19.24 -11.23
N GLY A 404 27.63 -18.41 -12.10
CA GLY A 404 28.58 -18.80 -13.14
C GLY A 404 30.02 -18.88 -12.59
N ALA A 405 30.89 -19.66 -13.24
CA ALA A 405 32.20 -20.03 -12.69
C ALA A 405 33.38 -19.10 -13.06
N GLU A 406 33.11 -17.84 -13.44
CA GLU A 406 34.13 -16.82 -13.70
C GLU A 406 33.73 -15.49 -13.04
N ASN A 407 34.63 -14.90 -12.24
CA ASN A 407 34.34 -13.79 -11.32
C ASN A 407 34.43 -12.40 -11.98
N GLU A 408 33.80 -12.19 -13.13
CA GLU A 408 33.68 -10.85 -13.72
C GLU A 408 32.32 -10.22 -13.32
N PRO A 409 32.28 -8.93 -12.97
CA PRO A 409 31.05 -8.27 -12.54
C PRO A 409 30.02 -8.16 -13.69
N VAL A 410 28.74 -8.06 -13.34
CA VAL A 410 27.72 -7.56 -14.28
C VAL A 410 27.91 -6.05 -14.38
N GLU A 411 28.83 -5.66 -15.25
CA GLU A 411 29.16 -4.25 -15.48
C GLU A 411 27.95 -3.48 -16.04
N ALA A 412 27.67 -2.29 -15.50
CA ALA A 412 26.89 -1.28 -16.20
C ALA A 412 27.74 -0.70 -17.35
N VAL A 413 27.95 -1.48 -18.41
CA VAL A 413 28.82 -1.15 -19.55
C VAL A 413 28.21 -0.04 -20.39
N PHE A 414 28.31 1.21 -19.97
CA PHE A 414 27.97 2.36 -20.81
C PHE A 414 28.81 2.41 -22.10
N GLY A 415 29.96 1.72 -22.10
CA GLY A 415 30.87 1.54 -23.23
C GLY A 415 31.99 2.58 -23.26
N GLU A 416 33.11 2.26 -23.91
CA GLU A 416 33.99 3.31 -24.42
C GLU A 416 33.23 4.06 -25.51
N ARG A 417 33.02 5.38 -25.34
CA ARG A 417 32.21 6.20 -26.26
C ARG A 417 32.65 7.68 -26.21
N VAL A 418 32.44 8.43 -27.29
CA VAL A 418 32.71 9.89 -27.34
C VAL A 418 31.62 10.69 -26.61
N GLY A 419 30.36 10.29 -26.73
CA GLY A 419 29.19 10.94 -26.11
C GLY A 419 29.14 10.73 -24.59
N PRO A 420 28.90 11.81 -23.81
CA PRO A 420 29.05 11.80 -22.36
C PRO A 420 28.08 10.84 -21.66
N VAL A 421 28.48 10.40 -20.46
CA VAL A 421 27.64 9.60 -19.55
C VAL A 421 27.58 10.36 -18.22
N THR A 422 26.41 10.90 -17.89
CA THR A 422 26.19 11.77 -16.74
C THR A 422 25.10 11.22 -15.83
N GLY A 423 25.25 11.40 -14.52
CA GLY A 423 24.23 11.03 -13.54
C GLY A 423 24.15 12.03 -12.40
N THR A 424 22.97 12.10 -11.78
CA THR A 424 22.78 12.69 -10.45
C THR A 424 21.76 11.86 -9.66
N HIS A 425 22.01 11.65 -8.38
CA HIS A 425 21.12 10.98 -7.41
C HIS A 425 20.91 9.48 -7.68
N ASN A 426 21.85 8.81 -8.36
CA ASN A 426 21.72 7.39 -8.70
C ASN A 426 22.36 6.44 -7.67
N THR A 427 21.93 5.19 -7.73
CA THR A 427 22.51 4.05 -7.01
C THR A 427 22.89 2.99 -8.06
N VAL A 428 24.20 2.86 -8.36
CA VAL A 428 24.70 2.12 -9.53
C VAL A 428 25.72 1.05 -9.11
N ASN A 429 25.43 -0.21 -9.42
CA ASN A 429 26.30 -1.35 -9.15
C ASN A 429 27.31 -1.53 -10.29
N ALA A 430 28.42 -0.76 -10.27
CA ALA A 430 29.40 -0.75 -11.36
C ALA A 430 30.83 -0.39 -10.91
N LEU A 431 31.82 -0.74 -11.75
CA LEU A 431 33.22 -0.33 -11.60
C LEU A 431 33.69 0.51 -12.79
N GLY A 432 33.19 1.74 -12.90
CA GLY A 432 33.80 2.79 -13.75
C GLY A 432 32.95 3.36 -14.88
N THR A 433 33.58 4.21 -15.69
CA THR A 433 33.05 5.01 -16.82
C THR A 433 31.95 6.05 -16.54
N LEU A 434 31.04 5.83 -15.58
CA LEU A 434 30.13 6.91 -15.14
C LEU A 434 30.96 8.07 -14.57
N ALA A 435 30.78 9.28 -15.12
CA ALA A 435 31.35 10.50 -14.55
C ALA A 435 30.54 10.92 -13.32
N ALA A 436 30.64 10.11 -12.26
CA ALA A 436 29.82 10.21 -11.06
C ALA A 436 29.88 11.63 -10.48
N SER A 437 28.70 12.24 -10.34
CA SER A 437 28.54 13.41 -9.50
C SER A 437 28.79 13.01 -8.03
N GLY A 438 28.95 14.00 -7.14
CA GLY A 438 28.99 13.72 -5.70
C GLY A 438 27.70 13.06 -5.16
N ASN A 439 26.65 13.01 -5.98
CA ASN A 439 25.30 12.57 -5.65
C ASN A 439 25.04 11.11 -6.07
N ASP A 440 25.96 10.43 -6.77
CA ASP A 440 25.78 9.04 -7.19
C ASP A 440 26.50 8.07 -6.23
N VAL A 441 25.84 7.01 -5.77
CA VAL A 441 26.48 5.91 -5.04
C VAL A 441 26.93 4.85 -6.04
N VAL A 442 28.22 4.51 -5.97
CA VAL A 442 28.87 3.47 -6.77
C VAL A 442 29.48 2.46 -5.81
N ALA A 443 28.80 1.32 -5.63
CA ALA A 443 29.13 0.28 -4.66
C ALA A 443 28.53 -1.07 -5.11
N ASP A 444 28.89 -2.18 -4.46
CA ASP A 444 28.19 -3.45 -4.72
C ASP A 444 26.78 -3.47 -4.09
N GLY A 445 25.89 -4.29 -4.66
CA GLY A 445 24.48 -4.37 -4.23
C GLY A 445 24.27 -4.83 -2.78
N ALA A 446 25.25 -5.49 -2.14
CA ALA A 446 25.15 -5.87 -0.72
C ALA A 446 25.60 -4.71 0.19
N ALA A 447 26.62 -3.95 -0.21
CA ALA A 447 27.01 -2.70 0.45
C ALA A 447 25.89 -1.64 0.41
N MET A 448 25.09 -1.61 -0.66
CA MET A 448 23.92 -0.73 -0.80
C MET A 448 22.76 -1.06 0.15
N LYS A 449 22.68 -2.28 0.73
CA LYS A 449 21.57 -2.75 1.59
C LYS A 449 20.18 -2.38 1.04
N LEU A 450 19.75 -3.11 0.01
CA LEU A 450 18.47 -2.88 -0.66
C LEU A 450 17.54 -4.07 -0.46
N LEU A 451 16.26 -3.80 -0.21
CA LEU A 451 15.22 -4.84 -0.11
C LEU A 451 14.99 -5.48 -1.49
N PRO A 452 14.39 -6.69 -1.53
CA PRO A 452 13.91 -7.28 -2.78
C PRO A 452 12.91 -6.37 -3.50
N LEU A 453 12.80 -6.52 -4.83
CA LEU A 453 11.76 -5.86 -5.62
C LEU A 453 10.37 -6.20 -5.07
N ALA A 454 9.56 -5.17 -4.83
CA ALA A 454 8.23 -5.31 -4.26
C ALA A 454 7.26 -4.26 -4.84
N ASP A 455 5.97 -4.49 -4.60
CA ASP A 455 4.96 -3.45 -4.71
C ASP A 455 5.03 -2.60 -3.43
N ASN A 456 5.57 -1.39 -3.55
CA ASN A 456 5.66 -0.40 -2.49
C ASN A 456 4.76 0.81 -2.81
N GLY A 457 3.71 0.61 -3.62
CA GLY A 457 2.93 1.68 -4.25
C GLY A 457 3.60 2.26 -5.50
N GLY A 458 2.85 3.06 -6.26
CA GLY A 458 3.27 3.65 -7.54
C GLY A 458 2.62 2.98 -8.76
N SER A 459 3.15 3.25 -9.96
CA SER A 459 2.72 2.60 -11.21
C SER A 459 3.53 1.36 -11.57
N THR A 460 4.69 1.17 -10.94
CA THR A 460 5.65 0.08 -11.21
C THR A 460 6.28 -0.42 -9.91
N LEU A 461 6.71 -1.69 -9.90
CA LEU A 461 7.38 -2.29 -8.73
C LEU A 461 8.70 -1.55 -8.43
N THR A 462 9.08 -1.38 -7.17
CA THR A 462 10.28 -0.62 -6.79
C THR A 462 11.15 -1.36 -5.76
N ILE A 463 12.37 -0.86 -5.56
CA ILE A 463 13.31 -1.32 -4.54
C ILE A 463 13.43 -0.25 -3.46
N LEU A 464 13.02 -0.59 -2.24
CA LEU A 464 13.23 0.24 -1.05
C LEU A 464 14.62 -0.06 -0.44
N PRO A 465 15.37 0.96 0.00
CA PRO A 465 16.52 0.79 0.89
C PRO A 465 16.18 0.10 2.22
N GLU A 466 17.09 -0.71 2.76
CA GLU A 466 16.99 -1.24 4.12
C GLU A 466 17.41 -0.19 5.18
N THR A 467 16.95 -0.35 6.41
CA THR A 467 17.33 0.52 7.54
C THR A 467 18.85 0.63 7.71
N GLY A 468 19.39 1.85 7.63
CA GLY A 468 20.84 2.08 7.69
C GLY A 468 21.59 1.74 6.39
N SER A 469 20.90 1.68 5.25
CA SER A 469 21.51 1.73 3.92
C SER A 469 22.32 3.03 3.72
N PRO A 470 23.47 2.98 3.03
CA PRO A 470 24.24 4.20 2.71
C PRO A 470 23.63 5.07 1.62
N VAL A 471 22.48 4.70 1.03
CA VAL A 471 21.79 5.52 0.02
C VAL A 471 20.74 6.46 0.63
N ILE A 472 20.27 6.17 1.85
CA ILE A 472 19.29 6.99 2.58
C ILE A 472 19.95 8.30 3.06
N ASP A 473 19.22 9.42 3.05
CA ASP A 473 19.67 10.73 3.59
C ASP A 473 20.98 11.25 2.94
N SER A 474 21.33 10.79 1.74
CA SER A 474 22.72 10.82 1.27
C SER A 474 23.01 11.72 0.07
N ALA A 475 22.03 12.24 -0.65
CA ALA A 475 22.25 13.12 -1.81
C ALA A 475 22.40 14.60 -1.42
N VAL A 476 22.56 15.50 -2.40
CA VAL A 476 22.44 16.94 -2.17
C VAL A 476 21.03 17.42 -2.55
N ALA A 477 20.57 18.51 -1.94
CA ALA A 477 19.18 18.97 -1.97
C ALA A 477 18.60 19.35 -3.37
N SER A 478 19.38 19.29 -4.46
CA SER A 478 18.90 19.57 -5.82
C SER A 478 18.36 18.31 -6.53
N ALA A 479 17.45 17.60 -5.89
CA ALA A 479 16.76 16.44 -6.48
C ALA A 479 15.61 16.85 -7.42
N PRO A 480 15.12 15.95 -8.29
CA PRO A 480 13.79 16.08 -8.91
C PRO A 480 12.69 16.21 -7.85
N ALA A 481 11.53 16.76 -8.21
CA ALA A 481 10.45 17.02 -7.24
C ALA A 481 9.80 15.74 -6.68
N THR A 482 9.84 14.63 -7.43
CA THR A 482 9.21 13.35 -7.08
C THR A 482 10.13 12.16 -7.31
N GLU A 483 9.79 11.01 -6.73
CA GLU A 483 10.45 9.71 -6.94
C GLU A 483 9.59 8.78 -7.83
N GLN A 484 10.06 7.57 -8.13
CA GLN A 484 9.45 6.61 -9.06
C GLN A 484 7.96 6.32 -8.79
N ARG A 485 7.53 6.29 -7.52
CA ARG A 485 6.11 6.06 -7.15
C ARG A 485 5.25 7.33 -7.25
N GLY A 486 5.84 8.47 -7.55
CA GLY A 486 5.20 9.78 -7.61
C GLY A 486 5.18 10.58 -6.30
N PHE A 487 5.72 10.04 -5.20
CA PHE A 487 5.82 10.77 -3.94
C PHE A 487 6.92 11.85 -3.97
N ALA A 488 6.86 12.83 -3.05
CA ALA A 488 7.81 13.95 -3.03
C ALA A 488 9.18 13.59 -2.41
N ARG A 489 10.24 14.13 -3.04
CA ARG A 489 11.68 13.85 -2.91
C ARG A 489 12.44 14.61 -1.81
N THR A 490 11.73 14.96 -0.75
CA THR A 490 12.35 15.50 0.46
C THR A 490 11.62 14.92 1.65
N PHE A 491 12.14 13.83 2.18
CA PHE A 491 11.79 13.29 3.49
C PHE A 491 13.08 13.03 4.27
N GLY A 492 13.14 13.41 5.54
CA GLY A 492 14.39 13.40 6.31
C GLY A 492 15.27 14.63 6.06
N SER A 493 16.58 14.44 6.14
CA SER A 493 17.58 15.52 6.13
C SER A 493 18.11 15.88 4.74
N ALA A 494 18.08 14.93 3.81
CA ALA A 494 18.45 15.11 2.41
C ALA A 494 17.79 14.02 1.54
N PRO A 495 17.62 14.24 0.22
CA PRO A 495 17.05 13.23 -0.66
C PRO A 495 17.87 11.94 -0.71
N ASP A 496 17.20 10.82 -0.91
CA ASP A 496 17.82 9.52 -1.10
C ASP A 496 18.51 9.41 -2.48
N ARG A 497 19.43 8.45 -2.62
CA ARG A 497 20.02 8.07 -3.92
C ARG A 497 19.40 6.78 -4.43
N GLY A 498 19.01 6.76 -5.70
CA GLY A 498 18.27 5.66 -6.31
C GLY A 498 16.90 6.13 -6.80
N ALA A 499 16.00 5.20 -7.10
CA ALA A 499 14.72 5.51 -7.74
C ALA A 499 13.61 5.95 -6.76
N VAL A 500 13.77 5.63 -5.47
CA VAL A 500 12.77 5.85 -4.40
C VAL A 500 13.32 6.78 -3.32
N GLU A 501 12.41 7.46 -2.61
CA GLU A 501 12.64 8.15 -1.34
C GLU A 501 11.98 7.34 -0.20
N VAL A 502 12.72 7.01 0.86
CA VAL A 502 12.21 6.30 2.04
C VAL A 502 11.39 7.23 2.93
N ARG A 503 10.10 6.94 3.05
CA ARG A 503 9.13 7.69 3.86
C ARG A 503 8.76 6.92 5.12
N GLY A 504 9.75 6.76 6.00
CA GLY A 504 9.53 6.18 7.32
C GLY A 504 8.70 7.11 8.22
N GLY A 505 8.53 6.73 9.48
CA GLY A 505 7.74 7.53 10.42
C GLY A 505 8.43 8.79 10.94
N THR A 506 7.68 9.59 11.68
CA THR A 506 8.20 10.70 12.48
C THR A 506 8.28 10.30 13.96
N VAL A 507 9.21 10.89 14.70
CA VAL A 507 9.20 10.86 16.17
C VAL A 507 9.26 12.27 16.75
N ALA A 508 8.44 12.52 17.77
CA ALA A 508 8.46 13.74 18.56
C ALA A 508 8.42 13.43 20.06
N LEU A 509 8.90 14.37 20.87
CA LEU A 509 8.57 14.43 22.29
C LEU A 509 7.14 14.98 22.47
N GLY A 510 6.61 14.97 23.70
CA GLY A 510 5.35 15.65 24.02
C GLY A 510 5.56 17.09 24.50
N ASP A 511 4.59 17.60 25.25
CA ASP A 511 4.70 18.91 25.92
C ASP A 511 5.61 18.86 27.16
N ASP A 512 6.13 20.03 27.58
CA ASP A 512 6.97 20.22 28.78
C ASP A 512 6.39 19.55 30.05
N VAL A 513 7.24 18.83 30.78
CA VAL A 513 6.83 17.99 31.91
C VAL A 513 7.16 18.65 33.24
N THR A 514 6.18 18.78 34.14
CA THR A 514 6.40 19.21 35.54
C THR A 514 6.17 18.06 36.51
N VAL A 515 7.13 17.78 37.40
CA VAL A 515 7.02 16.76 38.45
C VAL A 515 7.49 17.26 39.81
N ASN A 516 6.92 16.71 40.88
CA ASN A 516 7.45 16.88 42.23
C ASN A 516 8.80 16.16 42.38
N ALA A 517 9.73 16.74 43.13
CA ALA A 517 10.99 16.06 43.49
C ALA A 517 10.74 14.67 44.11
N GLY A 518 11.48 13.65 43.65
CA GLY A 518 11.29 12.25 44.04
C GLY A 518 10.22 11.48 43.24
N VAL A 519 9.43 12.16 42.40
CA VAL A 519 8.56 11.52 41.41
C VAL A 519 9.33 11.37 40.09
N LYS A 520 9.22 10.21 39.44
CA LYS A 520 9.84 10.00 38.12
C LYS A 520 9.23 10.96 37.11
N ALA A 521 10.07 11.64 36.32
CA ALA A 521 9.60 12.36 35.13
C ALA A 521 9.28 11.33 34.04
N GLY A 522 8.01 11.24 33.64
CA GLY A 522 7.58 10.42 32.51
C GLY A 522 7.56 11.28 31.25
N ILE A 523 8.58 11.14 30.41
CA ILE A 523 8.70 11.85 29.13
C ILE A 523 7.96 11.03 28.07
N PRO A 524 6.83 11.53 27.51
CA PRO A 524 6.17 10.87 26.39
C PRO A 524 6.98 11.06 25.10
N VAL A 525 7.15 9.97 24.35
CA VAL A 525 7.84 9.94 23.06
C VAL A 525 6.93 9.23 22.08
N THR A 526 6.44 9.95 21.08
CA THR A 526 5.41 9.46 20.16
C THR A 526 6.02 9.16 18.81
N TYR A 527 5.93 7.89 18.40
CA TYR A 527 6.22 7.47 17.04
C TYR A 527 4.93 7.52 16.21
N THR A 528 5.00 8.17 15.04
CA THR A 528 3.93 8.17 14.03
C THR A 528 4.47 7.46 12.79
N PRO A 529 3.91 6.31 12.36
CA PRO A 529 4.43 5.57 11.22
C PRO A 529 4.24 6.35 9.91
N GLY A 530 5.18 6.16 8.97
CA GLY A 530 5.10 6.66 7.60
C GLY A 530 4.57 5.60 6.64
N GLU A 531 4.72 5.87 5.35
CA GLU A 531 4.30 4.96 4.27
C GLU A 531 5.23 3.72 4.21
N ASP A 532 6.54 3.94 4.43
CA ASP A 532 7.60 2.92 4.38
C ASP A 532 8.04 2.48 5.81
N ASP A 533 7.09 2.34 6.73
CA ASP A 533 7.33 2.07 8.15
C ASP A 533 8.07 0.74 8.41
N THR A 534 9.37 0.83 8.69
CA THR A 534 10.22 -0.28 9.19
C THR A 534 10.37 -0.30 10.72
N GLY A 535 9.63 0.57 11.43
CA GLY A 535 9.84 0.90 12.84
C GLY A 535 10.95 1.94 13.03
N ALA A 536 11.08 2.44 14.26
CA ALA A 536 12.05 3.48 14.60
C ALA A 536 12.94 3.06 15.77
N THR A 537 14.24 3.39 15.74
CA THR A 537 15.08 3.43 16.94
C THR A 537 15.55 4.85 17.16
N VAL A 538 15.33 5.37 18.36
CA VAL A 538 15.43 6.79 18.68
C VAL A 538 16.31 6.97 19.90
N ARG A 539 17.37 7.78 19.77
CA ARG A 539 18.27 8.17 20.84
C ARG A 539 17.75 9.44 21.50
N ILE A 540 17.73 9.45 22.83
CA ILE A 540 17.38 10.61 23.64
C ILE A 540 18.53 10.88 24.60
N ASP A 541 19.17 12.04 24.47
CA ASP A 541 20.16 12.53 25.44
C ASP A 541 19.48 13.43 26.48
N ILE A 542 20.00 13.42 27.70
CA ILE A 542 19.53 14.30 28.79
C ILE A 542 20.63 15.32 29.09
N LEU A 543 20.33 16.60 28.89
CA LEU A 543 21.29 17.70 28.94
C LEU A 543 21.06 18.59 30.18
N SER A 544 22.16 18.94 30.84
CA SER A 544 22.18 19.64 32.15
C SER A 544 22.66 21.09 32.10
N GLU A 545 22.89 21.66 30.91
CA GLU A 545 23.42 23.02 30.78
C GLU A 545 22.34 24.11 30.63
N LEU A 546 22.73 25.34 30.94
CA LEU A 546 21.83 26.40 31.40
C LEU A 546 21.56 27.49 30.36
N ALA A 547 20.32 27.99 30.40
CA ALA A 547 19.94 29.27 29.81
C ALA A 547 19.09 30.11 30.79
N GLY A 548 19.69 30.61 31.89
CA GLY A 548 19.12 31.80 32.58
C GLY A 548 19.30 31.96 34.10
N GLU A 549 19.49 30.87 34.87
CA GLU A 549 19.27 30.79 36.34
C GLU A 549 17.79 30.92 36.77
N PRO A 550 17.36 30.30 37.89
CA PRO A 550 18.09 29.40 38.79
C PRO A 550 17.87 27.91 38.47
N GLY A 551 18.74 27.03 39.00
CA GLY A 551 18.46 25.58 39.15
C GLY A 551 19.23 24.66 38.20
N THR A 552 20.55 24.53 38.40
CA THR A 552 21.48 23.74 37.57
C THR A 552 21.38 22.22 37.84
N ALA A 553 20.35 21.55 37.29
CA ALA A 553 20.11 20.12 37.53
C ALA A 553 21.30 19.25 37.08
N THR A 554 22.03 18.68 38.04
CA THR A 554 23.27 17.94 37.82
C THR A 554 23.01 16.44 37.70
N ALA A 555 23.40 15.85 36.56
CA ALA A 555 23.28 14.43 36.30
C ALA A 555 24.03 13.59 37.36
N GLY A 556 23.33 12.63 37.96
CA GLY A 556 23.84 11.80 39.06
C GLY A 556 23.70 12.42 40.46
N GLN A 557 23.17 13.64 40.59
CA GLN A 557 22.81 14.24 41.88
C GLN A 557 21.31 14.54 42.00
N ASP A 558 20.75 15.30 41.05
CA ASP A 558 19.33 15.72 41.11
C ASP A 558 18.40 14.72 40.40
N PHE A 559 18.95 14.03 39.39
CA PHE A 559 18.35 12.89 38.70
C PHE A 559 19.41 11.80 38.47
N HIS A 560 18.99 10.54 38.37
CA HIS A 560 19.90 9.46 37.96
C HIS A 560 19.74 9.21 36.45
N PRO A 561 20.72 9.57 35.60
CA PRO A 561 20.71 9.10 34.21
C PRO A 561 20.84 7.56 34.18
N LEU A 562 20.47 6.93 33.07
CA LEU A 562 20.83 5.54 32.81
C LEU A 562 22.24 5.57 32.16
N PRO A 563 22.50 5.20 30.89
CA PRO A 563 23.59 5.87 30.17
C PRO A 563 23.27 7.37 30.00
N LEU A 564 24.24 8.15 29.51
CA LEU A 564 24.06 9.59 29.20
C LEU A 564 22.96 9.83 28.14
N TYR A 565 22.69 8.80 27.33
CA TYR A 565 21.56 8.67 26.43
C TYR A 565 20.75 7.41 26.77
N THR A 566 19.50 7.37 26.34
CA THR A 566 18.73 6.12 26.22
C THR A 566 18.40 5.87 24.74
N SER A 567 17.98 4.63 24.42
CA SER A 567 17.49 4.27 23.09
C SER A 567 16.12 3.62 23.20
N LEU A 568 15.12 4.20 22.54
CA LEU A 568 13.77 3.66 22.42
C LEU A 568 13.59 3.05 21.02
N THR A 569 13.38 1.73 20.95
CA THR A 569 12.98 1.05 19.71
C THR A 569 11.47 0.85 19.67
N PHE A 570 10.83 1.38 18.64
CA PHE A 570 9.43 1.19 18.25
C PHE A 570 9.37 0.13 17.16
N ALA A 571 8.35 -0.72 17.19
CA ALA A 571 8.09 -1.66 16.10
C ALA A 571 7.22 -1.00 15.04
N ALA A 572 7.30 -1.46 13.79
CA ALA A 572 6.39 -1.06 12.74
C ALA A 572 4.92 -1.39 13.11
N GLY A 573 3.99 -0.57 12.64
CA GLY A 573 2.55 -0.79 12.75
C GLY A 573 1.84 0.12 13.76
N GLY A 574 1.44 1.31 13.28
CA GLY A 574 0.50 2.21 13.98
C GLY A 574 1.18 3.23 14.91
N PRO A 575 0.54 4.39 15.14
CA PRO A 575 1.07 5.41 16.03
C PRO A 575 1.17 4.87 17.47
N SER A 576 2.33 5.04 18.10
CA SER A 576 2.59 4.49 19.43
C SER A 576 3.44 5.44 20.29
N THR A 577 2.91 5.79 21.45
CA THR A 577 3.62 6.57 22.46
C THR A 577 4.28 5.63 23.49
N LYS A 578 5.54 5.88 23.80
CA LYS A 578 6.26 5.26 24.92
C LYS A 578 6.59 6.32 25.96
N ILE A 579 6.62 5.93 27.23
CA ILE A 579 7.04 6.81 28.32
C ILE A 579 8.46 6.43 28.70
N PHE A 580 9.39 7.35 28.54
CA PHE A 580 10.72 7.24 29.12
C PHE A 580 10.68 7.79 30.55
N GLU A 581 10.99 6.94 31.54
CA GLU A 581 11.02 7.34 32.95
C GLU A 581 12.43 7.80 33.38
N VAL A 582 12.57 9.06 33.77
CA VAL A 582 13.78 9.60 34.41
C VAL A 582 13.58 9.66 35.95
N PRO A 583 14.36 8.92 36.75
CA PRO A 583 14.29 9.01 38.21
C PRO A 583 14.83 10.34 38.75
N THR A 584 14.02 11.07 39.51
CA THR A 584 14.42 12.30 40.23
C THR A 584 14.66 12.03 41.72
N TYR A 585 15.40 12.90 42.40
CA TYR A 585 15.68 12.81 43.84
C TYR A 585 15.05 13.93 44.65
N ILE A 586 14.86 13.69 45.95
CA ILE A 586 14.48 14.72 46.93
C ILE A 586 15.77 15.23 47.59
N TYR A 587 16.11 16.50 47.38
CA TYR A 587 17.24 17.13 48.06
C TYR A 587 16.83 17.81 49.38
N SER A 588 17.69 17.72 50.41
CA SER A 588 17.34 18.11 51.78
C SER A 588 17.67 19.56 52.17
N LYS A 589 18.25 20.34 51.25
CA LYS A 589 18.21 21.81 51.30
C LYS A 589 17.12 22.28 50.36
N GLY A 590 16.25 23.17 50.83
CA GLY A 590 15.28 23.83 49.97
C GLY A 590 15.99 24.67 48.91
N PHE A 591 15.59 24.47 47.66
CA PHE A 591 16.04 25.21 46.48
C PHE A 591 14.82 25.56 45.62
N ASP A 592 15.01 26.55 44.74
CA ASP A 592 14.10 26.91 43.66
C ASP A 592 13.85 25.71 42.70
N PRO A 593 12.82 25.76 41.83
CA PRO A 593 12.57 24.69 40.87
C PRO A 593 13.79 24.41 39.99
N LEU A 594 14.15 23.14 39.83
CA LEU A 594 15.26 22.72 38.97
C LEU A 594 14.75 22.43 37.56
N THR A 595 15.59 22.67 36.55
CA THR A 595 15.24 22.45 35.14
C THR A 595 16.30 21.60 34.44
N PHE A 596 15.89 20.65 33.62
CA PHE A 596 16.77 19.94 32.67
C PHE A 596 16.08 19.78 31.30
N PHE A 597 16.87 19.47 30.28
CA PHE A 597 16.38 19.27 28.92
C PHE A 597 16.53 17.82 28.46
N ALA A 598 15.57 17.34 27.68
CA ALA A 598 15.66 16.11 26.91
C ALA A 598 15.59 16.44 25.42
N SER A 599 16.47 15.85 24.61
CA SER A 599 16.52 16.09 23.17
C SER A 599 16.61 14.78 22.39
N ILE A 600 15.95 14.73 21.23
CA ILE A 600 16.13 13.65 20.26
C ILE A 600 17.36 13.98 19.41
N THR A 601 18.37 13.10 19.44
CA THR A 601 19.71 13.38 18.88
C THR A 601 20.09 12.49 17.71
N GLU A 602 19.57 11.26 17.66
CA GLU A 602 19.79 10.30 16.57
C GLU A 602 18.50 9.50 16.35
N THR A 603 18.16 9.25 15.09
CA THR A 603 17.09 8.33 14.68
C THR A 603 17.65 7.26 13.75
N SER A 604 16.92 6.16 13.56
CA SER A 604 17.19 5.22 12.47
C SER A 604 16.91 5.89 11.11
N SER A 605 17.75 5.61 10.10
CA SER A 605 17.65 6.21 8.76
C SER A 605 16.23 6.19 8.19
N GLY A 606 15.80 7.30 7.58
CA GLY A 606 14.44 7.46 7.06
C GLY A 606 13.38 7.75 8.14
N ILE A 607 13.75 8.01 9.40
CA ILE A 607 12.84 8.47 10.46
C ILE A 607 13.11 9.95 10.77
N GLU A 608 12.13 10.80 10.47
CA GLU A 608 12.19 12.24 10.77
C GLU A 608 12.06 12.53 12.28
N ILE A 609 12.78 13.55 12.75
CA ILE A 609 12.51 14.18 14.04
C ILE A 609 11.50 15.31 13.79
N ALA A 610 10.32 15.20 14.37
CA ALA A 610 9.25 16.19 14.28
C ALA A 610 9.19 17.07 15.54
N ASP A 611 8.65 18.28 15.40
CA ASP A 611 8.46 19.18 16.53
C ASP A 611 7.45 18.62 17.57
N PRO A 612 7.75 18.69 18.88
CA PRO A 612 9.00 19.17 19.48
C PRO A 612 10.11 18.11 19.50
N ALA A 613 11.31 18.50 19.03
CA ALA A 613 12.54 17.71 19.13
C ALA A 613 13.21 17.80 20.52
N ASP A 614 13.00 18.92 21.22
CA ASP A 614 13.52 19.27 22.54
C ASP A 614 12.35 19.47 23.54
N LEU A 615 12.54 19.07 24.80
CA LEU A 615 11.54 19.16 25.85
C LEU A 615 12.17 19.64 27.18
N THR A 616 11.47 20.54 27.89
CA THR A 616 11.85 21.04 29.20
C THR A 616 11.20 20.22 30.31
N VAL A 617 11.99 19.79 31.30
CA VAL A 617 11.48 19.12 32.50
C VAL A 617 11.72 19.99 33.74
N TYR A 618 10.63 20.36 34.40
CA TYR A 618 10.61 21.12 35.64
C TYR A 618 10.45 20.20 36.85
N ILE A 619 11.37 20.29 37.82
CA ILE A 619 11.30 19.60 39.10
C ILE A 619 10.90 20.62 40.18
N VAL A 620 9.70 20.50 40.74
CA VAL A 620 9.18 21.39 41.79
C VAL A 620 9.38 20.82 43.19
N THR A 621 9.86 21.67 44.09
CA THR A 621 10.19 21.38 45.49
C THR A 621 9.00 21.67 46.41
N ALA A 622 7.90 20.95 46.22
CA ALA A 622 6.72 21.06 47.09
C ALA A 622 7.08 20.72 48.55
N LEU A 623 7.08 21.72 49.43
CA LEU A 623 7.25 21.49 50.87
C LEU A 623 6.01 20.77 51.42
N PRO A 624 6.15 19.58 52.03
CA PRO A 624 5.05 18.94 52.75
C PRO A 624 4.58 19.82 53.92
N ALA A 625 3.27 19.87 54.15
CA ALA A 625 2.72 20.61 55.29
C ALA A 625 3.00 19.80 56.57
N PRO A 626 3.76 20.34 57.55
CA PRO A 626 4.17 19.59 58.73
C PRO A 626 2.96 19.17 59.57
N PRO A 627 3.03 18.02 60.28
CA PRO A 627 1.92 17.54 61.07
C PRO A 627 1.58 18.49 62.23
N THR A 628 0.30 18.69 62.46
CA THR A 628 -0.22 19.33 63.68
C THR A 628 -1.18 18.39 64.40
N VAL A 629 -1.32 18.58 65.70
CA VAL A 629 -2.32 17.91 66.55
C VAL A 629 -2.90 18.94 67.53
N THR A 630 -4.21 18.92 67.75
CA THR A 630 -4.86 19.78 68.74
C THR A 630 -4.82 19.18 70.14
N ASP A 631 -4.96 20.03 71.16
CA ASP A 631 -4.90 19.60 72.56
C ASP A 631 -6.22 18.97 73.02
N PRO A 632 -6.20 17.73 73.58
CA PRO A 632 -7.38 17.16 74.21
C PRO A 632 -7.78 17.99 75.44
N GLN A 633 -9.04 17.86 75.87
CA GLN A 633 -9.59 18.61 77.00
C GLN A 633 -9.76 17.71 78.22
N ASP A 634 -9.61 18.26 79.43
CA ASP A 634 -9.86 17.56 80.69
C ASP A 634 -11.30 17.01 80.75
N VAL A 635 -11.46 15.79 81.27
CA VAL A 635 -12.75 15.09 81.34
C VAL A 635 -13.06 14.70 82.79
N THR A 636 -14.29 14.96 83.23
CA THR A 636 -14.82 14.50 84.53
C THR A 636 -16.03 13.60 84.29
N VAL A 637 -16.09 12.45 84.96
CA VAL A 637 -17.10 11.40 84.76
C VAL A 637 -17.47 10.69 86.07
N ASP A 638 -18.71 10.20 86.18
CA ASP A 638 -19.14 9.31 87.28
C ASP A 638 -18.50 7.91 87.15
N GLU A 639 -18.18 7.30 88.29
CA GLU A 639 -17.64 5.93 88.35
C GLU A 639 -18.59 4.92 87.66
N GLY A 640 -18.04 4.16 86.71
CA GLY A 640 -18.77 3.19 85.88
C GLY A 640 -19.20 3.71 84.51
N THR A 641 -19.03 5.00 84.22
CA THR A 641 -19.25 5.58 82.89
C THR A 641 -17.95 5.61 82.06
N ALA A 642 -17.95 6.26 80.89
CA ALA A 642 -16.79 6.34 80.00
C ALA A 642 -16.42 7.79 79.69
N ALA A 643 -15.11 8.09 79.72
CA ALA A 643 -14.53 9.37 79.34
C ALA A 643 -13.99 9.29 77.91
N GLU A 644 -14.07 10.39 77.15
CA GLU A 644 -13.61 10.46 75.77
C GLU A 644 -12.71 11.68 75.55
N PHE A 645 -11.45 11.42 75.19
CA PHE A 645 -10.47 12.44 74.84
C PHE A 645 -10.34 12.50 73.32
N THR A 646 -10.52 13.67 72.71
CA THR A 646 -10.51 13.83 71.25
C THR A 646 -9.44 14.82 70.80
N VAL A 647 -8.74 14.49 69.72
CA VAL A 647 -7.82 15.39 69.01
C VAL A 647 -8.12 15.40 67.50
N THR A 648 -7.70 16.46 66.83
CA THR A 648 -7.74 16.61 65.37
C THR A 648 -6.34 16.91 64.84
N THR A 649 -6.05 16.48 63.61
CA THR A 649 -4.75 16.66 62.96
C THR A 649 -4.82 17.36 61.61
N THR A 650 -3.70 17.94 61.20
CA THR A 650 -3.43 18.34 59.80
C THR A 650 -2.04 17.88 59.41
N GLY A 651 -1.76 17.80 58.11
CA GLY A 651 -0.43 17.46 57.57
C GLY A 651 -0.57 16.75 56.23
N GLU A 652 0.44 16.86 55.38
CA GLU A 652 0.47 16.20 54.06
C GLU A 652 1.87 15.61 53.83
N PRO A 653 2.06 14.28 53.82
CA PRO A 653 1.03 13.23 53.93
C PRO A 653 0.30 13.17 55.28
N ALA A 654 -0.97 12.74 55.24
CA ALA A 654 -1.85 12.67 56.41
C ALA A 654 -1.23 11.88 57.59
N PRO A 655 -1.11 12.47 58.80
CA PRO A 655 -0.39 11.86 59.91
C PRO A 655 -1.21 10.86 60.73
N LYS A 656 -0.52 9.85 61.26
CA LYS A 656 -1.08 8.80 62.12
C LYS A 656 -0.98 9.19 63.60
N VAL A 657 -2.10 9.10 64.32
CA VAL A 657 -2.17 9.37 65.76
C VAL A 657 -1.88 8.11 66.59
N THR A 658 -1.16 8.28 67.69
CA THR A 658 -1.01 7.32 68.79
C THR A 658 -1.23 8.01 70.13
N TRP A 659 -1.92 7.34 71.06
CA TRP A 659 -2.23 7.87 72.39
C TRP A 659 -1.28 7.36 73.48
N GLU A 660 -0.93 8.24 74.41
CA GLU A 660 -0.11 7.96 75.59
C GLU A 660 -0.85 8.38 76.87
N VAL A 661 -0.59 7.66 77.97
CA VAL A 661 -1.08 7.94 79.32
C VAL A 661 0.07 8.22 80.28
N SER A 662 -0.11 9.21 81.15
CA SER A 662 0.71 9.45 82.33
C SER A 662 -0.06 9.08 83.59
N ARG A 663 0.63 8.41 84.52
CA ARG A 663 0.10 7.97 85.81
C ARG A 663 0.81 8.62 87.01
N ASP A 664 1.64 9.63 86.74
CA ASP A 664 2.49 10.29 87.74
C ASP A 664 2.42 11.82 87.69
N GLY A 665 1.43 12.40 87.00
CA GLY A 665 1.26 13.84 86.82
C GLY A 665 2.20 14.40 85.76
N GLY A 666 2.06 13.89 84.54
CA GLY A 666 2.73 14.37 83.32
C GLY A 666 4.23 14.09 83.19
N LYS A 667 4.85 13.33 84.11
CA LYS A 667 6.32 13.17 84.16
C LYS A 667 6.82 12.02 83.30
N THR A 668 6.13 10.88 83.36
CA THR A 668 6.36 9.74 82.47
C THR A 668 5.11 9.45 81.65
N TRP A 669 5.34 9.06 80.39
CA TRP A 669 4.31 8.78 79.40
C TRP A 669 4.59 7.41 78.80
N VAL A 670 3.54 6.59 78.70
CA VAL A 670 3.59 5.25 78.10
C VAL A 670 2.37 5.05 77.21
N ALA A 671 2.40 4.09 76.29
CA ALA A 671 1.23 3.76 75.49
C ALA A 671 0.00 3.45 76.36
N VAL A 672 -1.18 3.87 75.90
CA VAL A 672 -2.47 3.57 76.54
C VAL A 672 -2.71 2.07 76.69
N ASP A 673 -3.49 1.67 77.70
CA ASP A 673 -3.79 0.25 77.94
C ASP A 673 -4.62 -0.32 76.78
N ALA A 674 -4.23 -1.50 76.28
CA ALA A 674 -4.84 -2.11 75.08
C ALA A 674 -6.32 -2.57 75.25
N SER A 675 -6.93 -2.32 76.41
CA SER A 675 -8.36 -2.50 76.68
C SER A 675 -9.17 -1.21 76.47
N TRP A 676 -8.52 -0.04 76.40
CA TRP A 676 -9.13 1.24 76.06
C TRP A 676 -9.25 1.36 74.54
N LYS A 677 -10.29 2.06 74.07
CA LYS A 677 -10.59 2.11 72.62
C LYS A 677 -10.03 3.38 72.01
N VAL A 678 -9.32 3.26 70.90
CA VAL A 678 -8.99 4.39 70.03
C VAL A 678 -9.82 4.25 68.75
N SER A 679 -10.59 5.28 68.42
CA SER A 679 -11.22 5.46 67.11
C SER A 679 -10.50 6.52 66.29
N ALA A 680 -10.73 6.49 64.98
CA ALA A 680 -10.33 7.54 64.05
C ALA A 680 -11.42 7.73 63.00
N ASP A 681 -11.75 8.99 62.70
CA ASP A 681 -12.70 9.39 61.67
C ASP A 681 -12.16 10.63 60.93
N GLY A 682 -11.76 10.44 59.67
CA GLY A 682 -10.98 11.41 58.91
C GLY A 682 -9.74 11.88 59.68
N ASN A 683 -9.66 13.18 59.90
CA ASN A 683 -8.59 13.86 60.65
C ASN A 683 -8.78 13.84 62.18
N THR A 684 -9.79 13.16 62.70
CA THR A 684 -10.14 13.13 64.14
C THR A 684 -9.74 11.80 64.75
N SER A 685 -9.18 11.79 65.97
CA SER A 685 -8.99 10.58 66.77
C SER A 685 -9.53 10.77 68.18
N THR A 686 -10.23 9.76 68.70
CA THR A 686 -10.82 9.76 70.04
C THR A 686 -10.36 8.54 70.82
N LEU A 687 -9.96 8.74 72.07
CA LEU A 687 -9.64 7.72 73.05
C LEU A 687 -10.77 7.61 74.09
N THR A 688 -11.46 6.47 74.11
CA THR A 688 -12.48 6.13 75.11
C THR A 688 -11.87 5.33 76.27
N VAL A 689 -11.89 5.89 77.47
CA VAL A 689 -11.32 5.35 78.72
C VAL A 689 -12.45 5.04 79.74
N PRO A 690 -12.44 3.89 80.43
CA PRO A 690 -13.39 3.65 81.52
C PRO A 690 -13.16 4.61 82.70
N GLY A 691 -14.23 5.28 83.13
CA GLY A 691 -14.27 6.06 84.37
C GLY A 691 -14.30 5.13 85.58
N ALA A 692 -13.14 4.65 86.01
CA ALA A 692 -12.96 3.87 87.22
C ALA A 692 -12.01 4.61 88.16
N LEU A 693 -12.20 4.54 89.47
CA LEU A 693 -11.35 5.25 90.45
C LEU A 693 -9.86 4.85 90.37
N ALA A 694 -9.53 3.71 89.76
CA ALA A 694 -8.15 3.30 89.47
C ALA A 694 -7.46 4.11 88.34
N ASN A 695 -8.23 4.89 87.57
CA ASN A 695 -7.78 5.78 86.49
C ASN A 695 -7.91 7.28 86.86
N ASP A 696 -8.41 7.60 88.06
CA ASP A 696 -8.53 8.99 88.52
C ASP A 696 -7.15 9.65 88.61
N GLY A 697 -7.04 10.89 88.12
CA GLY A 697 -5.77 11.61 88.13
C GLY A 697 -4.79 11.23 87.02
N PHE A 698 -5.13 10.30 86.11
CA PHE A 698 -4.31 10.03 84.93
C PHE A 698 -4.44 11.16 83.90
N GLU A 699 -3.37 11.42 83.16
CA GLU A 699 -3.33 12.39 82.05
C GLU A 699 -3.14 11.68 80.71
N PHE A 700 -3.71 12.22 79.64
CA PHE A 700 -3.80 11.61 78.32
C PHE A 700 -3.35 12.58 77.24
N ARG A 701 -2.44 12.16 76.35
CA ARG A 701 -1.98 12.98 75.22
C ARG A 701 -1.94 12.17 73.93
N ALA A 702 -1.93 12.87 72.81
CA ALA A 702 -1.78 12.29 71.49
C ALA A 702 -0.47 12.75 70.84
N THR A 703 0.20 11.83 70.14
CA THR A 703 1.29 12.14 69.22
C THR A 703 0.88 11.76 67.81
N ALA A 704 0.92 12.72 66.88
CA ALA A 704 0.66 12.55 65.46
C ALA A 704 1.98 12.51 64.68
N VAL A 705 2.20 11.48 63.87
CA VAL A 705 3.44 11.27 63.11
C VAL A 705 3.12 11.08 61.63
N ASP A 706 3.80 11.80 60.73
CA ASP A 706 3.64 11.67 59.29
C ASP A 706 4.46 10.51 58.68
N ALA A 707 4.33 10.29 57.37
CA ALA A 707 5.09 9.27 56.65
C ALA A 707 6.59 9.61 56.47
N GLY A 708 6.99 10.87 56.70
CA GLY A 708 8.38 11.34 56.68
C GLY A 708 9.09 11.24 58.05
N GLY A 709 8.35 10.93 59.11
CA GLY A 709 8.84 10.85 60.48
C GLY A 709 8.83 12.18 61.25
N GLN A 710 8.17 13.23 60.74
CA GLN A 710 7.89 14.42 61.55
C GLN A 710 6.79 14.10 62.56
N ALA A 711 6.87 14.70 63.75
CA ALA A 711 5.95 14.42 64.85
C ALA A 711 5.50 15.70 65.57
N ALA A 712 4.22 15.76 65.91
CA ALA A 712 3.63 16.74 66.82
C ALA A 712 2.95 16.02 67.99
N THR A 713 3.17 16.50 69.21
CA THR A 713 2.62 15.93 70.45
C THR A 713 1.80 16.97 71.17
N SER A 714 0.58 16.61 71.58
CA SER A 714 -0.33 17.49 72.32
C SER A 714 0.09 17.69 73.78
N ALA A 715 -0.53 18.68 74.44
CA ALA A 715 -0.64 18.72 75.88
C ALA A 715 -1.34 17.46 76.43
N GLY A 716 -1.16 17.22 77.73
CA GLY A 716 -1.88 16.19 78.49
C GLY A 716 -3.20 16.72 79.03
N ALA A 717 -4.27 15.96 78.84
CA ALA A 717 -5.60 16.21 79.41
C ALA A 717 -5.89 15.25 80.56
N LYS A 718 -6.40 15.75 81.68
CA LYS A 718 -6.63 14.99 82.91
C LYS A 718 -7.99 14.29 82.90
N LEU A 719 -8.01 13.04 83.36
CA LEU A 719 -9.22 12.34 83.80
C LEU A 719 -9.49 12.60 85.29
N THR A 720 -10.74 12.94 85.62
CA THR A 720 -11.26 12.96 86.99
C THR A 720 -12.46 12.01 87.09
N VAL A 721 -12.48 11.13 88.09
CA VAL A 721 -13.58 10.16 88.29
C VAL A 721 -14.26 10.39 89.63
N GLU A 722 -15.54 10.74 89.62
CA GLU A 722 -16.32 10.97 90.84
C GLU A 722 -16.99 9.67 91.32
N ALA A 723 -16.82 9.35 92.60
CA ALA A 723 -17.32 8.11 93.19
C ALA A 723 -18.85 8.14 93.36
N ALA A 724 -19.54 7.12 92.85
CA ALA A 724 -21.00 7.06 92.84
C ALA A 724 -21.62 7.13 94.26
N THR A 725 -22.47 8.12 94.50
CA THR A 725 -23.03 8.38 95.85
C THR A 725 -24.15 7.41 96.23
N SER A 726 -23.85 6.44 97.09
CA SER A 726 -24.86 5.49 97.59
C SER A 726 -25.84 6.13 98.60
N VAL A 727 -27.08 6.34 98.19
CA VAL A 727 -28.18 6.79 99.07
C VAL A 727 -28.86 5.57 99.71
N GLY A 728 -28.76 5.43 101.03
CA GLY A 728 -29.33 4.30 101.77
C GLY A 728 -30.83 4.47 102.09
N PRO A 729 -31.68 3.44 101.87
CA PRO A 729 -33.08 3.46 102.28
C PRO A 729 -33.29 3.07 103.75
N GLY A 730 -34.30 3.67 104.39
CA GLY A 730 -34.74 3.32 105.75
C GLY A 730 -35.49 1.97 105.84
N PRO A 731 -35.71 1.45 107.06
CA PRO A 731 -36.03 0.04 107.27
C PRO A 731 -37.48 -0.36 106.94
N GLY A 732 -37.65 -1.48 106.22
CA GLY A 732 -38.92 -2.16 105.98
C GLY A 732 -39.09 -3.42 106.85
N PRO A 733 -40.30 -3.74 107.36
CA PRO A 733 -40.51 -4.84 108.31
C PRO A 733 -41.15 -6.13 107.72
N GLY A 734 -40.90 -7.26 108.37
CA GLY A 734 -41.79 -8.44 108.35
C GLY A 734 -41.41 -9.59 107.39
N PRO A 735 -41.90 -10.84 107.62
CA PRO A 735 -41.13 -12.02 107.22
C PRO A 735 -41.88 -13.11 106.39
N GLY A 736 -41.49 -13.28 105.12
CA GLY A 736 -41.57 -14.52 104.32
C GLY A 736 -42.94 -15.21 104.16
N PRO A 737 -42.98 -16.51 103.79
CA PRO A 737 -41.98 -17.28 103.02
C PRO A 737 -42.59 -18.11 101.86
N GLY A 738 -41.80 -18.50 100.85
CA GLY A 738 -42.16 -19.59 99.90
C GLY A 738 -41.72 -19.34 98.44
N PRO A 739 -41.49 -20.39 97.60
CA PRO A 739 -40.78 -20.24 96.32
C PRO A 739 -41.55 -20.68 95.03
N ASP A 740 -40.96 -20.33 93.88
CA ASP A 740 -41.09 -20.94 92.52
C ASP A 740 -42.43 -20.81 91.74
N PRO A 741 -42.45 -20.91 90.38
CA PRO A 741 -41.43 -20.54 89.37
C PRO A 741 -41.98 -19.78 88.10
N LYS A 742 -41.08 -19.48 87.14
CA LYS A 742 -41.24 -18.90 85.77
C LYS A 742 -42.44 -19.47 84.93
N PRO A 743 -43.27 -18.69 84.16
CA PRO A 743 -42.94 -18.20 82.79
C PRO A 743 -43.56 -16.87 82.24
N GLU A 744 -43.18 -16.55 80.99
CA GLU A 744 -43.52 -15.43 80.06
C GLU A 744 -44.98 -15.52 79.48
N PRO A 745 -45.47 -14.67 78.53
CA PRO A 745 -45.02 -13.36 77.95
C PRO A 745 -46.16 -12.27 77.89
N GLY A 746 -45.94 -11.10 77.24
CA GLY A 746 -47.04 -10.24 76.73
C GLY A 746 -46.73 -8.75 76.42
N ASP A 747 -47.41 -8.18 75.41
CA ASP A 747 -47.38 -6.77 74.92
C ASP A 747 -48.84 -6.25 74.76
N PRO A 748 -49.20 -4.96 75.04
CA PRO A 748 -49.40 -3.98 73.94
C PRO A 748 -49.27 -2.45 74.25
N ASP A 749 -49.21 -1.66 73.17
CA ASP A 749 -49.51 -0.21 72.94
C ASP A 749 -50.87 0.25 73.58
N PRO A 750 -51.21 1.56 73.89
CA PRO A 750 -50.96 2.77 73.06
C PRO A 750 -50.84 4.20 73.70
N GLY A 751 -50.56 5.23 72.88
CA GLY A 751 -50.89 6.65 73.21
C GLY A 751 -50.37 7.78 72.28
N LYS A 752 -51.26 8.53 71.61
CA LYS A 752 -50.96 9.72 70.75
C LYS A 752 -52.12 10.76 70.76
N PRO A 753 -51.86 12.08 70.67
CA PRO A 753 -52.41 12.94 69.56
C PRO A 753 -51.37 13.98 69.03
N THR A 754 -51.07 14.15 67.72
CA THR A 754 -51.77 14.91 66.61
C THR A 754 -51.87 16.44 66.80
N THR A 755 -51.67 17.34 65.80
CA THR A 755 -51.49 17.31 64.31
C THR A 755 -50.42 18.35 63.86
N GLY A 756 -49.88 18.41 62.63
CA GLY A 756 -49.97 17.54 61.44
C GLY A 756 -50.46 18.22 60.13
N GLY A 757 -49.57 18.46 59.13
CA GLY A 757 -49.90 18.79 57.71
C GLY A 757 -49.25 20.08 57.16
N LEU A 758 -48.93 20.27 55.86
CA LEU A 758 -49.06 19.53 54.57
C LEU A 758 -48.07 20.22 53.54
N ALA A 759 -47.75 19.79 52.30
CA ALA A 759 -47.73 18.53 51.51
C ALA A 759 -47.19 18.84 50.07
N GLU A 760 -46.99 17.94 49.08
CA GLU A 760 -46.36 16.60 49.00
C GLU A 760 -46.39 16.03 47.54
N SER A 761 -45.26 15.97 46.81
CA SER A 761 -45.12 15.22 45.52
C SER A 761 -43.64 15.04 45.11
N GLY A 762 -43.09 13.92 44.61
CA GLY A 762 -43.64 12.60 44.18
C GLY A 762 -43.86 12.52 42.65
N SER A 763 -43.32 11.58 41.85
CA SER A 763 -42.43 10.40 42.04
C SER A 763 -41.58 10.18 40.75
N GLY A 764 -40.88 9.08 40.38
CA GLY A 764 -40.79 7.69 40.87
C GLY A 764 -39.98 6.76 39.92
N LEU A 765 -39.93 5.44 40.21
CA LEU A 765 -39.48 4.30 39.36
C LEU A 765 -40.56 3.16 39.53
N PRO A 766 -40.72 2.09 38.67
CA PRO A 766 -39.67 1.31 37.97
C PRO A 766 -40.02 0.49 36.66
N SER A 767 -39.00 -0.18 36.10
CA SER A 767 -38.93 -1.55 35.47
C SER A 767 -39.95 -2.19 34.48
N LEU A 768 -39.37 -2.86 33.45
CA LEU A 768 -39.72 -4.17 32.81
C LEU A 768 -40.98 -4.37 31.91
N GLY A 769 -40.79 -5.07 30.77
CA GLY A 769 -41.87 -5.66 29.93
C GLY A 769 -41.39 -6.26 28.57
N ILE A 770 -41.76 -7.51 28.24
CA ILE A 770 -41.24 -8.31 27.08
C ILE A 770 -42.35 -8.65 26.05
N ALA A 771 -42.07 -8.52 24.74
CA ALA A 771 -42.53 -9.39 23.60
C ALA A 771 -42.11 -8.74 22.25
N ALA A 772 -41.62 -9.36 21.14
CA ALA A 772 -41.51 -10.75 20.62
C ALA A 772 -42.65 -11.28 19.73
N LEU A 773 -42.41 -11.40 18.40
CA LEU A 773 -42.83 -12.46 17.43
C LEU A 773 -42.33 -12.10 15.98
N LEU A 774 -41.54 -12.96 15.28
CA LEU A 774 -41.88 -13.84 14.11
C LEU A 774 -42.37 -13.13 12.82
N MET A 775 -41.98 -13.47 11.57
CA MET A 775 -41.02 -14.43 10.92
C MET A 775 -40.53 -13.80 9.58
N GLY A 776 -39.39 -14.14 8.91
CA GLY A 776 -38.97 -15.44 8.31
C GLY A 776 -39.39 -15.51 6.82
N ALA A 777 -38.74 -16.18 5.85
CA ALA A 777 -37.43 -16.89 5.68
C ALA A 777 -37.23 -17.11 4.12
N LEU A 778 -36.33 -17.89 3.48
CA LEU A 778 -35.30 -18.90 3.83
C LEU A 778 -34.36 -19.20 2.61
N GLY A 779 -33.05 -19.44 2.82
CA GLY A 779 -32.19 -20.26 1.90
C GLY A 779 -31.35 -19.51 0.83
N VAL A 780 -30.32 -20.11 0.20
CA VAL A 780 -29.90 -21.54 0.15
C VAL A 780 -28.34 -21.74 0.10
N TRP A 781 -27.81 -22.46 1.11
CA TRP A 781 -26.67 -23.41 1.21
C TRP A 781 -25.20 -23.05 0.83
N ILE A 782 -24.22 -23.09 1.76
CA ILE A 782 -23.46 -24.24 2.39
C ILE A 782 -22.69 -25.07 1.29
N LEU A 783 -21.38 -25.44 1.31
CA LEU A 783 -20.40 -25.92 2.34
C LEU A 783 -19.02 -25.14 2.28
N ARG A 784 -17.83 -25.51 2.85
CA ARG A 784 -17.32 -26.72 3.58
C ARG A 784 -16.08 -26.50 4.52
N ALA A 785 -16.20 -27.01 5.75
CA ALA A 785 -15.25 -27.50 6.78
C ALA A 785 -13.70 -27.39 6.74
N ALA A 786 -13.11 -27.10 7.92
CA ALA A 786 -11.80 -27.57 8.41
C ALA A 786 -11.81 -27.74 9.96
N ALA A 787 -11.17 -28.79 10.53
CA ALA A 787 -11.10 -29.02 11.99
C ALA A 787 -10.00 -30.02 12.42
N ILE A 788 -9.61 -29.97 13.71
CA ILE A 788 -8.81 -30.98 14.47
C ILE A 788 -7.30 -31.07 14.13
N ARG A 789 -6.55 -30.11 14.69
CA ARG A 789 -5.37 -30.28 15.56
C ARG A 789 -5.05 -31.73 16.02
N ASP A 790 -3.89 -32.28 15.62
CA ASP A 790 -2.97 -32.95 16.58
C ASP A 790 -1.50 -33.15 16.11
N ARG A 791 -0.60 -33.16 17.11
CA ARG A 791 0.76 -33.75 17.23
C ARG A 791 1.76 -33.81 16.05
N GLY A 792 2.87 -33.08 16.24
CA GLY A 792 4.15 -33.24 15.50
C GLY A 792 5.44 -33.06 16.33
N ARG A 793 5.39 -33.04 17.67
CA ARG A 793 6.61 -32.88 18.52
C ARG A 793 7.38 -34.20 18.64
N ALA A 794 8.57 -34.29 18.02
CA ALA A 794 9.83 -34.71 18.69
C ALA A 794 10.99 -34.98 17.70
N ARG A 795 12.12 -34.27 17.89
CA ARG A 795 13.39 -34.89 18.35
C ARG A 795 14.30 -33.83 18.96
N PHE A 796 15.19 -34.29 19.85
CA PHE A 796 16.03 -33.46 20.72
C PHE A 796 17.49 -33.88 20.55
N ALA A 797 18.40 -33.02 21.01
CA ALA A 797 19.80 -33.31 21.40
C ALA A 797 20.92 -33.39 20.33
N ARG A 798 21.85 -32.43 20.48
CA ARG A 798 23.34 -32.52 20.40
C ARG A 798 24.02 -32.76 19.04
N GLY A 799 25.03 -31.92 18.74
CA GLY A 799 26.14 -32.33 17.89
C GLY A 799 27.11 -31.23 17.45
N LEU A 800 27.93 -30.71 18.38
CA LEU A 800 28.97 -29.67 18.20
C LEU A 800 28.47 -28.25 17.89
#